data_AF-A0A085G088-F1
#
_entry.id   AF-A0A085G088-F1
#
_cell.length_a   1.000
_cell.length_b   1.000
_cell.length_c   1.000
_cell.angle_alpha   90.00
_cell.angle_beta   90.00
_cell.angle_gamma   90.00
#
_symmetry.space_group_name_H-M   'P 1'
#
loop_
_entity.id
_entity.type
_entity.pdbx_description
1 polymer ?
#
loop_
_entity_poly.entity_id
_entity_poly.type
_entity_poly.pdbx_seq_one_letter_code
_entity_poly.pdbx_strand_id
1 'polypeptide(L)'
;MTQLTAGNSAPYGSFYDGKGVNFTLFSANAHKVELCVFDEHGHEQRYDLPVRTGDIWHGYLPNAKPGLKYGYRVHGPWEPHNGHRFNPAKLLLDPCARVVVGGVEHHPHLHGGYDEPNLEDSAPHMAKCVVVQDKFDWEDDEYPRTAWGDTVIYEAHVRGLTLLHPGIPEELRGTYAALGHPVMINYFKRLGITALELLPVAHFVSEPRVSHLGLSNYWGYNPRSIYAVEGYYAVNHDPLSAANELRGAIKALHSAGIEVILDIVLNHSAELDRDGPTLSLSGIDNRSYYWLMENGDYQNWTGCGNTLNLSTPGVVAQVVDCLRYWVDSCHIDGFRFDLASVMGRTPEFRQDAPLFEAIKNDPVLSQIKLIAEPWDIGAGGYQVGNYPPLFAEWNDHFRDGMRRFWLRQDLSLGGFACRFAGSSDVYRRGERKPSTSINLITAHDGFTLRDCVSFNQKHNEANGEDNRDGTNNNYSNNYGFEGLEASLYIKERRRDSVHALLTLLLLSQGTPMLLAGDEHGHSQHGNNNAYCQDNQLTWLDWEHCNDGLTTFTAALIHLRKTIPALTQNVWWEDGDGNVRWWNKEAQPLSADEWENGVHRLQIQLSERWLITINATEEVADIVLPEGEWRAIPPFAGEDNPVVMAVWHGPAHGVCVFQKS
;
A
#
# COMPACT_ATOMS: atom_id res chain seq x y z
N MET A 1 -28.31 -9.92 -39.20
CA MET A 1 -27.97 -9.62 -37.79
C MET A 1 -26.79 -10.50 -37.45
N THR A 2 -25.65 -9.91 -37.10
CA THR A 2 -24.50 -10.67 -36.62
C THR A 2 -24.87 -11.22 -35.25
N GLN A 3 -24.95 -12.55 -35.10
CA GLN A 3 -25.12 -13.18 -33.79
C GLN A 3 -23.75 -13.54 -33.23
N LEU A 4 -23.57 -13.41 -31.91
CA LEU A 4 -22.38 -13.93 -31.24
C LEU A 4 -22.34 -15.46 -31.39
N THR A 5 -21.15 -15.99 -31.57
CA THR A 5 -20.91 -17.44 -31.49
C THR A 5 -20.66 -17.84 -30.03
N ALA A 6 -20.62 -19.14 -29.72
CA ALA A 6 -20.55 -19.63 -28.35
C ALA A 6 -19.32 -19.13 -27.57
N GLY A 7 -18.15 -19.00 -28.20
CA GLY A 7 -16.91 -18.67 -27.49
C GLY A 7 -16.54 -19.71 -26.42
N ASN A 8 -15.79 -19.27 -25.41
CA ASN A 8 -15.33 -20.08 -24.27
C ASN A 8 -15.63 -19.34 -22.96
N SER A 9 -15.80 -20.10 -21.87
CA SER A 9 -16.02 -19.57 -20.51
C SER A 9 -14.74 -19.08 -19.81
N ALA A 10 -13.61 -19.06 -20.51
CA ALA A 10 -12.32 -18.56 -20.03
C ALA A 10 -11.47 -18.09 -21.23
N PRO A 11 -10.49 -17.17 -21.02
CA PRO A 11 -10.19 -16.47 -19.76
C PRO A 11 -11.26 -15.43 -19.38
N TYR A 12 -11.17 -14.86 -18.18
CA TYR A 12 -12.07 -13.82 -17.69
C TYR A 12 -11.93 -12.50 -18.49
N GLY A 13 -13.03 -11.76 -18.65
CA GLY A 13 -13.11 -10.49 -19.36
C GLY A 13 -13.13 -10.62 -20.89
N SER A 14 -12.47 -9.69 -21.58
CA SER A 14 -12.36 -9.69 -23.05
C SER A 14 -10.96 -10.09 -23.52
N PHE A 15 -10.89 -11.06 -24.44
CA PHE A 15 -9.62 -11.60 -24.96
C PHE A 15 -9.61 -11.66 -26.48
N TYR A 16 -8.64 -10.99 -27.10
CA TYR A 16 -8.43 -10.98 -28.55
C TYR A 16 -7.47 -12.10 -28.97
N ASP A 17 -7.93 -13.00 -29.85
CA ASP A 17 -7.18 -14.18 -30.32
C ASP A 17 -6.54 -14.00 -31.71
N GLY A 18 -6.67 -12.81 -32.31
CA GLY A 18 -6.24 -12.52 -33.69
C GLY A 18 -7.36 -12.55 -34.73
N LYS A 19 -8.43 -13.31 -34.48
CA LYS A 19 -9.58 -13.49 -35.38
C LYS A 19 -10.84 -12.80 -34.88
N GLY A 20 -10.93 -12.53 -33.59
CA GLY A 20 -12.08 -11.91 -32.95
C GLY A 20 -11.85 -11.80 -31.45
N VAL A 21 -12.92 -11.52 -30.71
CA VAL A 21 -12.85 -11.30 -29.27
C VAL A 21 -13.79 -12.26 -28.55
N ASN A 22 -13.24 -13.00 -27.60
CA ASN A 22 -14.00 -13.79 -26.63
C ASN A 22 -14.36 -12.89 -25.45
N PHE A 23 -15.63 -12.86 -25.07
CA PHE A 23 -16.15 -12.12 -23.92
C PHE A 23 -16.66 -13.10 -22.88
N THR A 24 -16.32 -12.87 -21.62
CA THR A 24 -16.84 -13.62 -20.47
C THR A 24 -17.28 -12.67 -19.36
N LEU A 25 -18.29 -13.08 -18.59
CA LEU A 25 -18.80 -12.33 -17.45
C LEU A 25 -19.35 -13.30 -16.39
N PHE A 26 -18.85 -13.21 -15.16
CA PHE A 26 -19.44 -13.91 -14.03
C PHE A 26 -20.74 -13.21 -13.58
N SER A 27 -21.83 -13.96 -13.51
CA SER A 27 -23.08 -13.56 -12.84
C SER A 27 -23.94 -14.80 -12.58
N ALA A 28 -24.11 -15.14 -11.31
CA ALA A 28 -24.89 -16.29 -10.86
C ALA A 28 -26.41 -16.01 -10.97
N ASN A 29 -26.82 -14.77 -10.71
CA ASN A 29 -28.23 -14.39 -10.57
C ASN A 29 -28.82 -13.67 -11.80
N ALA A 30 -28.02 -13.40 -12.84
CA ALA A 30 -28.56 -12.83 -14.09
C ALA A 30 -29.50 -13.81 -14.82
N HIS A 31 -30.52 -13.25 -15.45
CA HIS A 31 -31.42 -13.94 -16.37
C HIS A 31 -30.97 -13.80 -17.84
N LYS A 32 -30.28 -12.70 -18.15
CA LYS A 32 -29.77 -12.39 -19.49
C LYS A 32 -28.61 -11.40 -19.38
N VAL A 33 -27.58 -11.58 -20.20
CA VAL A 33 -26.47 -10.63 -20.36
C VAL A 33 -26.41 -10.16 -21.81
N GLU A 34 -26.38 -8.84 -22.01
CA GLU A 34 -26.17 -8.21 -23.31
C GLU A 34 -24.78 -7.57 -23.34
N LEU A 35 -23.96 -7.99 -24.29
CA LEU A 35 -22.74 -7.28 -24.69
C LEU A 35 -23.15 -6.02 -25.48
N CYS A 36 -22.72 -4.86 -25.02
CA CYS A 36 -22.95 -3.58 -25.66
C CYS A 36 -21.65 -3.12 -26.33
N VAL A 37 -21.65 -2.96 -27.65
CA VAL A 37 -20.51 -2.49 -28.44
C VAL A 37 -20.81 -1.10 -28.97
N PHE A 38 -19.80 -0.22 -28.99
CA PHE A 38 -19.95 1.15 -29.44
C PHE A 38 -19.12 1.41 -30.70
N ASP A 39 -19.74 2.00 -31.72
CA ASP A 39 -19.03 2.47 -32.91
C ASP A 39 -18.31 3.82 -32.66
N GLU A 40 -17.59 4.32 -33.68
CA GLU A 40 -16.86 5.58 -33.59
C GLU A 40 -17.78 6.80 -33.37
N HIS A 41 -19.07 6.69 -33.70
CA HIS A 41 -20.08 7.73 -33.48
C HIS A 41 -20.78 7.58 -32.12
N GLY A 42 -20.40 6.58 -31.32
CA GLY A 42 -20.99 6.30 -30.02
C GLY A 42 -22.33 5.56 -30.09
N HIS A 43 -22.73 5.03 -31.25
CA HIS A 43 -23.96 4.25 -31.33
C HIS A 43 -23.78 2.88 -30.69
N GLU A 44 -24.72 2.52 -29.83
CA GLU A 44 -24.74 1.25 -29.12
C GLU A 44 -25.36 0.13 -29.97
N GLN A 45 -24.63 -0.97 -30.14
CA GLN A 45 -25.12 -2.23 -30.68
C GLN A 45 -25.11 -3.29 -29.59
N ARG A 46 -26.23 -3.98 -29.40
CA ARG A 46 -26.42 -4.97 -28.32
C ARG A 46 -26.48 -6.38 -28.86
N TYR A 47 -25.80 -7.30 -28.18
CA TYR A 47 -25.73 -8.70 -28.52
C TYR A 47 -25.92 -9.56 -27.27
N ASP A 48 -26.88 -10.48 -27.29
CA ASP A 48 -27.06 -11.43 -26.20
C ASP A 48 -25.85 -12.36 -26.12
N LEU A 49 -25.27 -12.53 -24.91
CA LEU A 49 -24.29 -13.59 -24.69
C LEU A 49 -25.01 -14.95 -24.75
N PRO A 50 -24.68 -15.81 -25.75
CA PRO A 50 -25.55 -16.93 -26.10
C PRO A 50 -25.41 -18.15 -25.19
N VAL A 51 -24.32 -18.25 -24.41
CA VAL A 51 -24.00 -19.43 -23.62
C VAL A 51 -23.65 -19.05 -22.19
N ARG A 52 -24.08 -19.90 -21.25
CA ARG A 52 -23.71 -19.84 -19.83
C ARG A 52 -23.17 -21.21 -19.41
N THR A 53 -21.92 -21.25 -18.97
CA THR A 53 -21.27 -22.45 -18.43
C THR A 53 -21.06 -22.25 -16.93
N GLY A 54 -21.81 -22.96 -16.10
CA GLY A 54 -21.89 -22.65 -14.66
C GLY A 54 -22.48 -21.25 -14.45
N ASP A 55 -21.76 -20.37 -13.76
CA ASP A 55 -22.17 -18.98 -13.52
C ASP A 55 -21.44 -17.98 -14.43
N ILE A 56 -20.76 -18.47 -15.47
CA ILE A 56 -20.04 -17.64 -16.44
C ILE A 56 -20.82 -17.55 -17.74
N TRP A 57 -21.24 -16.35 -18.10
CA TRP A 57 -21.80 -16.00 -19.39
C TRP A 57 -20.68 -15.75 -20.38
N HIS A 58 -20.83 -16.23 -21.62
CA HIS A 58 -19.81 -16.02 -22.62
C HIS A 58 -20.34 -16.02 -24.06
N GLY A 59 -19.55 -15.40 -24.92
CA GLY A 59 -19.81 -15.31 -26.35
C GLY A 59 -18.58 -14.80 -27.10
N TYR A 60 -18.50 -15.09 -28.39
CA TYR A 60 -17.39 -14.68 -29.24
C TYR A 60 -17.89 -13.86 -30.42
N LEU A 61 -17.28 -12.69 -30.60
CA LEU A 61 -17.55 -11.74 -31.68
C LEU A 61 -16.46 -11.87 -32.76
N PRO A 62 -16.76 -12.52 -33.90
CA PRO A 62 -15.79 -12.65 -34.99
C PRO A 62 -15.42 -11.28 -35.57
N ASN A 63 -14.17 -11.14 -35.97
CA ASN A 63 -13.59 -9.94 -36.59
C ASN A 63 -13.53 -8.70 -35.70
N ALA A 64 -13.98 -8.75 -34.44
CA ALA A 64 -13.70 -7.71 -33.46
C ALA A 64 -12.18 -7.56 -33.27
N LYS A 65 -11.74 -6.31 -33.05
CA LYS A 65 -10.32 -5.94 -32.96
C LYS A 65 -10.05 -5.17 -31.65
N PRO A 66 -8.78 -5.15 -31.19
CA PRO A 66 -8.36 -4.22 -30.15
C PRO A 66 -8.75 -2.78 -30.50
N GLY A 67 -9.10 -1.99 -29.48
CA GLY A 67 -9.71 -0.67 -29.62
C GLY A 67 -11.25 -0.67 -29.58
N LEU A 68 -11.88 -1.84 -29.67
CA LEU A 68 -13.34 -1.96 -29.57
C LEU A 68 -13.82 -1.52 -28.18
N LYS A 69 -14.67 -0.49 -28.14
CA LYS A 69 -15.33 -0.03 -26.92
C LYS A 69 -16.54 -0.89 -26.61
N TYR A 70 -16.65 -1.32 -25.36
CA TYR A 70 -17.76 -2.17 -24.91
C TYR A 70 -18.19 -1.90 -23.47
N GLY A 71 -19.33 -2.48 -23.10
CA GLY A 71 -19.84 -2.61 -21.74
C GLY A 71 -20.90 -3.71 -21.70
N TYR A 72 -21.60 -3.85 -20.58
CA TYR A 72 -22.66 -4.83 -20.41
C TYR A 72 -23.97 -4.20 -19.94
N ARG A 73 -25.09 -4.81 -20.34
CA ARG A 73 -26.39 -4.63 -19.69
C ARG A 73 -26.84 -5.99 -19.16
N VAL A 74 -27.13 -6.04 -17.86
CA VAL A 74 -27.43 -7.29 -17.17
C VAL A 74 -28.87 -7.24 -16.66
N HIS A 75 -29.63 -8.28 -17.00
CA HIS A 75 -31.04 -8.42 -16.66
C HIS A 75 -31.18 -9.42 -15.53
N GLY A 76 -32.08 -9.15 -14.59
CA GLY A 76 -32.35 -10.00 -13.45
C GLY A 76 -33.42 -9.38 -12.55
N PRO A 77 -33.65 -9.94 -11.36
CA PRO A 77 -34.62 -9.40 -10.42
C PRO A 77 -34.18 -8.03 -9.86
N TRP A 78 -35.12 -7.10 -9.78
CA TRP A 78 -34.97 -5.90 -8.95
C TRP A 78 -35.73 -6.13 -7.65
N GLU A 79 -35.00 -6.60 -6.63
CA GLU A 79 -35.53 -6.88 -5.29
C GLU A 79 -34.53 -6.34 -4.25
N PRO A 80 -34.48 -5.01 -4.03
CA PRO A 80 -33.47 -4.39 -3.18
C PRO A 80 -33.41 -4.97 -1.76
N HIS A 81 -34.56 -5.32 -1.18
CA HIS A 81 -34.65 -5.96 0.14
C HIS A 81 -34.03 -7.36 0.20
N ASN A 82 -33.94 -8.05 -0.93
CA ASN A 82 -33.25 -9.34 -1.07
C ASN A 82 -31.83 -9.18 -1.62
N GLY A 83 -31.35 -7.94 -1.78
CA GLY A 83 -30.03 -7.65 -2.30
C GLY A 83 -29.87 -7.76 -3.81
N HIS A 84 -30.95 -7.93 -4.59
CA HIS A 84 -30.88 -7.99 -6.05
C HIS A 84 -31.14 -6.60 -6.66
N ARG A 85 -30.16 -6.08 -7.41
CA ARG A 85 -30.17 -4.71 -7.95
C ARG A 85 -29.95 -4.66 -9.47
N PHE A 86 -30.45 -5.68 -10.18
CA PHE A 86 -30.30 -5.73 -11.64
C PHE A 86 -31.11 -4.63 -12.32
N ASN A 87 -30.45 -3.77 -13.08
CA ASN A 87 -31.09 -2.71 -13.84
C ASN A 87 -30.45 -2.58 -15.24
N PRO A 88 -31.08 -3.15 -16.29
CA PRO A 88 -30.52 -3.13 -17.64
C PRO A 88 -30.54 -1.73 -18.29
N ALA A 89 -31.20 -0.73 -17.69
CA ALA A 89 -31.07 0.67 -18.13
C ALA A 89 -29.66 1.22 -17.84
N LYS A 90 -28.92 0.61 -16.92
CA LYS A 90 -27.55 0.99 -16.58
C LYS A 90 -26.56 0.21 -17.45
N LEU A 91 -25.68 0.93 -18.13
CA LEU A 91 -24.50 0.36 -18.75
C LEU A 91 -23.45 0.08 -17.68
N LEU A 92 -22.87 -1.11 -17.69
CA LEU A 92 -21.94 -1.61 -16.68
C LEU A 92 -20.57 -1.86 -17.29
N LEU A 93 -19.52 -1.59 -16.52
CA LEU A 93 -18.17 -2.01 -16.88
C LEU A 93 -18.02 -3.52 -16.71
N ASP A 94 -17.18 -4.11 -17.55
CA ASP A 94 -16.59 -5.42 -17.30
C ASP A 94 -15.64 -5.33 -16.10
N PRO A 95 -15.85 -6.13 -15.03
CA PRO A 95 -15.00 -6.07 -13.85
C PRO A 95 -13.60 -6.64 -14.10
N CYS A 96 -13.40 -7.32 -15.24
CA CYS A 96 -12.11 -7.83 -15.71
C CYS A 96 -11.52 -6.98 -16.86
N ALA A 97 -12.05 -5.77 -17.09
CA ALA A 97 -11.53 -4.87 -18.12
C ALA A 97 -10.08 -4.47 -17.83
N ARG A 98 -9.20 -4.65 -18.82
CA ARG A 98 -7.78 -4.24 -18.74
C ARG A 98 -7.56 -2.76 -19.03
N VAL A 99 -8.51 -2.12 -19.70
CA VAL A 99 -8.53 -0.68 -19.96
C VAL A 99 -9.96 -0.16 -19.90
N VAL A 100 -10.11 1.00 -19.27
CA VAL A 100 -11.36 1.78 -19.21
C VAL A 100 -11.08 3.17 -19.78
N VAL A 101 -11.95 3.66 -20.66
CA VAL A 101 -11.82 4.98 -21.30
C VAL A 101 -13.04 5.84 -21.04
N GLY A 102 -12.77 7.12 -20.74
CA GLY A 102 -13.77 8.11 -20.37
C GLY A 102 -13.92 8.25 -18.85
N GLY A 103 -14.26 9.46 -18.41
CA GLY A 103 -14.58 9.72 -17.01
C GLY A 103 -15.97 9.20 -16.64
N VAL A 104 -16.23 9.16 -15.34
CA VAL A 104 -17.58 9.09 -14.78
C VAL A 104 -17.80 10.39 -14.03
N GLU A 105 -18.34 11.37 -14.72
CA GLU A 105 -18.84 12.55 -14.04
C GLU A 105 -20.07 12.15 -13.24
N HIS A 106 -20.18 12.66 -12.01
CA HIS A 106 -21.33 12.37 -11.17
C HIS A 106 -22.62 12.81 -11.88
N HIS A 107 -23.49 11.85 -12.17
CA HIS A 107 -24.74 12.08 -12.88
C HIS A 107 -25.87 11.23 -12.28
N PRO A 108 -27.08 11.77 -12.06
CA PRO A 108 -28.20 11.03 -11.47
C PRO A 108 -28.59 9.75 -12.24
N HIS A 109 -28.28 9.69 -13.54
CA HIS A 109 -28.57 8.50 -14.36
C HIS A 109 -27.70 7.30 -14.00
N LEU A 110 -26.57 7.51 -13.32
CA LEU A 110 -25.69 6.43 -12.86
C LEU A 110 -26.26 5.71 -11.63
N HIS A 111 -27.16 6.33 -10.88
CA HIS A 111 -27.82 5.68 -9.75
C HIS A 111 -28.85 4.66 -10.26
N GLY A 112 -28.78 3.43 -9.73
CA GLY A 112 -29.62 2.31 -10.13
C GLY A 112 -31.09 2.44 -9.72
N GLY A 113 -31.40 3.26 -8.71
CA GLY A 113 -32.71 3.35 -8.06
C GLY A 113 -32.67 2.90 -6.60
N TYR A 114 -33.71 3.28 -5.83
CA TYR A 114 -33.89 2.88 -4.43
C TYR A 114 -34.79 1.65 -4.33
N ASP A 115 -36.10 1.85 -4.13
CA ASP A 115 -37.09 0.78 -4.09
C ASP A 115 -37.50 0.33 -5.49
N GLU A 116 -37.50 1.25 -6.45
CA GLU A 116 -37.81 1.02 -7.87
C GLU A 116 -36.58 1.31 -8.74
N PRO A 117 -36.39 0.59 -9.86
CA PRO A 117 -35.25 0.80 -10.73
C PRO A 117 -35.39 2.14 -11.47
N ASN A 118 -34.32 2.93 -11.49
CA ASN A 118 -34.24 4.12 -12.32
C ASN A 118 -34.07 3.70 -13.79
N LEU A 119 -35.06 3.99 -14.63
CA LEU A 119 -35.11 3.54 -16.02
C LEU A 119 -34.36 4.45 -17.01
N GLU A 120 -33.80 5.57 -16.55
CA GLU A 120 -33.00 6.46 -17.40
C GLU A 120 -31.69 5.77 -17.84
N ASP A 121 -31.35 5.91 -19.12
CA ASP A 121 -30.15 5.31 -19.69
C ASP A 121 -28.88 6.00 -19.16
N SER A 122 -27.94 5.20 -18.66
CA SER A 122 -26.66 5.71 -18.17
C SER A 122 -25.55 5.74 -19.23
N ALA A 123 -25.75 5.11 -20.39
CA ALA A 123 -24.71 4.97 -21.40
C ALA A 123 -24.02 6.29 -21.82
N PRO A 124 -24.71 7.44 -21.97
CA PRO A 124 -24.06 8.71 -22.31
C PRO A 124 -23.09 9.25 -21.24
N HIS A 125 -23.28 8.85 -19.98
CA HIS A 125 -22.54 9.36 -18.81
C HIS A 125 -21.53 8.35 -18.26
N MET A 126 -21.47 7.16 -18.86
CA MET A 126 -20.70 6.04 -18.36
C MET A 126 -19.47 5.79 -19.21
N ALA A 127 -18.30 5.59 -18.57
CA ALA A 127 -17.09 5.16 -19.27
C ALA A 127 -17.28 3.81 -19.96
N LYS A 128 -16.38 3.48 -20.90
CA LYS A 128 -16.42 2.23 -21.66
C LYS A 128 -15.18 1.38 -21.38
N CYS A 129 -15.35 0.07 -21.34
CA CYS A 129 -14.23 -0.86 -21.41
C CYS A 129 -13.66 -0.85 -22.83
N VAL A 130 -12.38 -1.16 -22.97
CA VAL A 130 -11.73 -1.29 -24.28
C VAL A 130 -11.08 -2.65 -24.39
N VAL A 131 -11.38 -3.35 -25.50
CA VAL A 131 -10.65 -4.56 -25.85
C VAL A 131 -9.21 -4.17 -26.17
N VAL A 132 -8.25 -4.79 -25.49
CA VAL A 132 -6.82 -4.58 -25.76
C VAL A 132 -6.15 -5.89 -26.14
N GLN A 133 -5.01 -5.76 -26.80
CA GLN A 133 -4.10 -6.87 -26.98
C GLN A 133 -3.00 -6.76 -25.94
N ASP A 134 -2.95 -7.72 -25.03
CA ASP A 134 -1.95 -7.77 -23.97
C ASP A 134 -0.64 -8.36 -24.51
N LYS A 135 0.14 -7.50 -25.15
CA LYS A 135 1.47 -7.82 -25.68
C LYS A 135 2.43 -6.70 -25.29
N PHE A 136 3.44 -7.06 -24.52
CA PHE A 136 4.57 -6.21 -24.17
C PHE A 136 5.85 -7.04 -24.30
N ASP A 137 6.92 -6.43 -24.81
CA ASP A 137 8.21 -7.12 -24.96
C ASP A 137 9.05 -6.89 -23.70
N TRP A 138 9.04 -7.89 -22.82
CA TRP A 138 9.85 -7.88 -21.60
C TRP A 138 11.35 -8.09 -21.87
N GLU A 139 11.77 -8.38 -23.10
CA GLU A 139 13.15 -8.73 -23.43
C GLU A 139 13.71 -9.78 -22.44
N ASP A 140 14.80 -9.47 -21.73
CA ASP A 140 15.46 -10.34 -20.77
C ASP A 140 15.10 -10.02 -19.30
N ASP A 141 13.92 -9.44 -19.04
CA ASP A 141 13.47 -9.11 -17.69
C ASP A 141 13.40 -10.35 -16.78
N GLU A 142 13.94 -10.21 -15.57
CA GLU A 142 13.89 -11.23 -14.52
C GLU A 142 13.48 -10.58 -13.19
N TYR A 143 12.60 -11.26 -12.44
CA TYR A 143 12.22 -10.84 -11.10
C TYR A 143 13.44 -10.78 -10.16
N PRO A 144 13.73 -9.65 -9.49
CA PRO A 144 14.89 -9.52 -8.62
C PRO A 144 14.92 -10.52 -7.45
N ARG A 145 13.75 -10.87 -6.89
CA ARG A 145 13.58 -11.84 -5.79
C ARG A 145 14.50 -11.57 -4.59
N THR A 146 14.57 -10.32 -4.17
CA THR A 146 15.31 -9.92 -2.98
C THR A 146 14.76 -10.68 -1.77
N ALA A 147 15.63 -11.33 -1.01
CA ALA A 147 15.23 -12.10 0.16
C ALA A 147 14.61 -11.18 1.23
N TRP A 148 13.58 -11.66 1.93
CA TRP A 148 12.89 -10.91 2.98
C TRP A 148 13.82 -10.31 4.06
N GLY A 149 14.93 -10.98 4.39
CA GLY A 149 15.89 -10.45 5.37
C GLY A 149 16.66 -9.21 4.88
N ASP A 150 16.79 -9.04 3.57
CA ASP A 150 17.49 -7.94 2.91
C ASP A 150 16.54 -6.86 2.38
N THR A 151 15.23 -7.11 2.44
CA THR A 151 14.21 -6.19 1.95
C THR A 151 14.17 -4.90 2.77
N VAL A 152 14.20 -3.77 2.08
CA VAL A 152 13.88 -2.43 2.59
C VAL A 152 12.83 -1.84 1.66
N ILE A 153 11.62 -1.66 2.19
CA ILE A 153 10.46 -1.16 1.45
C ILE A 153 10.49 0.37 1.45
N TYR A 154 10.15 0.96 0.31
CA TYR A 154 9.97 2.39 0.13
C TYR A 154 8.57 2.68 -0.39
N GLU A 155 7.68 3.15 0.49
CA GLU A 155 6.29 3.46 0.15
C GLU A 155 6.24 4.81 -0.55
N ALA A 156 5.71 4.84 -1.78
CA ALA A 156 5.69 6.05 -2.60
C ALA A 156 4.39 6.20 -3.40
N HIS A 157 4.02 7.46 -3.64
CA HIS A 157 2.94 7.81 -4.54
C HIS A 157 3.49 8.12 -5.94
N VAL A 158 2.99 7.45 -6.99
CA VAL A 158 3.49 7.59 -8.38
C VAL A 158 3.66 9.06 -8.79
N ARG A 159 2.58 9.84 -8.61
CA ARG A 159 2.56 11.27 -8.91
C ARG A 159 3.46 12.10 -7.99
N GLY A 160 3.15 12.18 -6.70
CA GLY A 160 3.86 13.06 -5.77
C GLY A 160 5.36 12.81 -5.66
N LEU A 161 5.82 11.57 -5.90
CA LEU A 161 7.24 11.23 -5.84
C LEU A 161 8.07 12.04 -6.83
N THR A 162 7.57 12.28 -8.05
CA THR A 162 8.38 12.84 -9.14
C THR A 162 7.82 14.14 -9.74
N LEU A 163 6.61 14.56 -9.36
CA LEU A 163 5.94 15.69 -9.99
C LEU A 163 6.74 17.00 -9.92
N LEU A 164 7.44 17.25 -8.80
CA LEU A 164 8.30 18.42 -8.62
C LEU A 164 9.80 18.12 -8.75
N HIS A 165 10.19 16.97 -9.33
CA HIS A 165 11.59 16.59 -9.41
C HIS A 165 12.31 17.36 -10.55
N PRO A 166 13.29 18.25 -10.28
CA PRO A 166 13.87 19.14 -11.29
C PRO A 166 14.70 18.39 -12.35
N GLY A 167 15.30 17.25 -11.97
CA GLY A 167 16.08 16.39 -12.87
C GLY A 167 15.26 15.52 -13.85
N ILE A 168 13.93 15.53 -13.77
CA ILE A 168 13.04 14.77 -14.68
C ILE A 168 12.47 15.73 -15.73
N PRO A 169 12.41 15.35 -17.02
CA PRO A 169 11.70 16.13 -18.05
C PRO A 169 10.25 16.39 -17.65
N GLU A 170 9.77 17.62 -17.85
CA GLU A 170 8.47 18.08 -17.35
C GLU A 170 7.31 17.18 -17.80
N GLU A 171 7.35 16.71 -19.04
CA GLU A 171 6.36 15.82 -19.65
C GLU A 171 6.28 14.42 -19.03
N LEU A 172 7.31 14.00 -18.29
CA LEU A 172 7.37 12.71 -17.59
C LEU A 172 7.05 12.83 -16.10
N ARG A 173 7.09 14.04 -15.53
CA ARG A 173 6.95 14.22 -14.07
C ARG A 173 5.59 13.73 -13.56
N GLY A 174 5.61 12.97 -12.47
CA GLY A 174 4.42 12.43 -11.84
C GLY A 174 3.73 11.31 -12.62
N THR A 175 4.47 10.64 -13.52
CA THR A 175 3.98 9.53 -14.34
C THR A 175 4.71 8.23 -14.04
N TYR A 176 4.21 7.10 -14.55
CA TYR A 176 4.91 5.81 -14.47
C TYR A 176 6.30 5.87 -15.13
N ALA A 177 6.43 6.55 -16.27
CA ALA A 177 7.71 6.69 -16.98
C ALA A 177 8.79 7.34 -16.11
N ALA A 178 8.44 8.27 -15.22
CA ALA A 178 9.40 8.88 -14.31
C ALA A 178 9.96 7.91 -13.25
N LEU A 179 9.19 6.89 -12.84
CA LEU A 179 9.65 5.88 -11.87
C LEU A 179 10.84 5.09 -12.42
N GLY A 180 10.80 4.74 -13.71
CA GLY A 180 11.88 4.05 -14.43
C GLY A 180 12.94 4.98 -15.01
N HIS A 181 12.85 6.30 -14.80
CA HIS A 181 13.83 7.24 -15.34
C HIS A 181 15.18 7.09 -14.61
N PRO A 182 16.33 7.21 -15.31
CA PRO A 182 17.65 7.00 -14.71
C PRO A 182 17.93 7.83 -13.45
N VAL A 183 17.34 9.02 -13.34
CA VAL A 183 17.46 9.87 -12.14
C VAL A 183 16.85 9.21 -10.91
N MET A 184 15.64 8.64 -11.02
CA MET A 184 14.99 7.95 -9.92
C MET A 184 15.67 6.62 -9.61
N ILE A 185 16.06 5.85 -10.64
CA ILE A 185 16.82 4.61 -10.43
C ILE A 185 18.12 4.88 -9.66
N ASN A 186 18.90 5.89 -10.08
CA ASN A 186 20.13 6.28 -9.38
C ASN A 186 19.84 6.74 -7.94
N TYR A 187 18.73 7.45 -7.73
CA TYR A 187 18.29 7.84 -6.39
C TYR A 187 18.03 6.63 -5.51
N PHE A 188 17.20 5.69 -5.95
CA PHE A 188 16.86 4.48 -5.20
C PHE A 188 18.09 3.63 -4.88
N LYS A 189 19.00 3.47 -5.85
CA LYS A 189 20.26 2.74 -5.65
C LYS A 189 21.16 3.42 -4.63
N ARG A 190 21.25 4.76 -4.67
CA ARG A 190 22.05 5.54 -3.71
C ARG A 190 21.44 5.52 -2.31
N LEU A 191 20.12 5.60 -2.19
CA LEU A 191 19.42 5.48 -0.91
C LEU A 191 19.57 4.05 -0.35
N GLY A 192 19.55 3.05 -1.23
CA GLY A 192 19.79 1.65 -0.90
C GLY A 192 18.53 0.84 -0.65
N ILE A 193 17.35 1.34 -1.03
CA ILE A 193 16.09 0.58 -0.97
C ILE A 193 16.15 -0.64 -1.89
N THR A 194 15.26 -1.61 -1.69
CA THR A 194 15.21 -2.83 -2.53
C THR A 194 13.83 -3.10 -3.12
N ALA A 195 12.77 -2.56 -2.53
CA ALA A 195 11.41 -2.70 -3.02
C ALA A 195 10.71 -1.33 -3.01
N LEU A 196 10.13 -0.96 -4.14
CA LEU A 196 9.26 0.21 -4.29
C LEU A 196 7.82 -0.24 -4.12
N GLU A 197 7.18 0.19 -3.02
CA GLU A 197 5.75 -0.05 -2.79
C GLU A 197 4.97 1.16 -3.30
N LEU A 198 4.13 0.95 -4.31
CA LEU A 198 3.34 2.00 -4.92
C LEU A 198 1.95 2.04 -4.29
N LEU A 199 1.50 3.22 -3.85
CA LEU A 199 0.09 3.48 -3.56
C LEU A 199 -0.81 3.08 -4.75
N PRO A 200 -2.12 2.86 -4.54
CA PRO A 200 -3.01 2.24 -5.51
C PRO A 200 -2.86 2.72 -6.96
N VAL A 201 -2.56 1.79 -7.87
CA VAL A 201 -2.43 2.03 -9.31
C VAL A 201 -3.53 1.34 -10.13
N ALA A 202 -4.41 0.59 -9.49
CA ALA A 202 -5.62 0.08 -10.11
C ALA A 202 -6.57 1.26 -10.39
N HIS A 203 -7.26 1.24 -11.54
CA HIS A 203 -8.06 2.37 -11.99
C HIS A 203 -9.15 2.74 -10.97
N PHE A 204 -9.09 3.98 -10.49
CA PHE A 204 -9.94 4.49 -9.42
C PHE A 204 -10.72 5.73 -9.86
N VAL A 205 -11.62 6.21 -9.01
CA VAL A 205 -12.37 7.45 -9.24
C VAL A 205 -12.43 8.27 -7.96
N SER A 206 -12.55 9.59 -8.12
CA SER A 206 -12.84 10.48 -6.99
C SER A 206 -14.29 10.29 -6.54
N GLU A 207 -14.49 10.21 -5.23
CA GLU A 207 -15.81 10.11 -4.63
C GLU A 207 -16.65 11.36 -4.98
N PRO A 208 -17.98 11.23 -5.10
CA PRO A 208 -18.85 12.38 -5.37
C PRO A 208 -18.68 13.52 -4.37
N ARG A 209 -18.54 13.19 -3.08
CA ARG A 209 -18.32 14.19 -2.02
C ARG A 209 -17.02 14.97 -2.23
N VAL A 210 -15.91 14.26 -2.50
CA VAL A 210 -14.59 14.84 -2.71
C VAL A 210 -14.61 15.76 -3.94
N SER A 211 -15.22 15.28 -5.02
CA SER A 211 -15.39 16.05 -6.26
C SER A 211 -16.22 17.32 -6.07
N HIS A 212 -17.31 17.27 -5.29
CA HIS A 212 -18.15 18.44 -4.97
C HIS A 212 -17.41 19.51 -4.16
N LEU A 213 -16.35 19.14 -3.44
CA LEU A 213 -15.49 20.07 -2.71
C LEU A 213 -14.39 20.68 -3.59
N GLY A 214 -14.32 20.31 -4.88
CA GLY A 214 -13.23 20.72 -5.78
C GLY A 214 -11.91 20.02 -5.48
N LEU A 215 -11.95 18.92 -4.73
CA LEU A 215 -10.82 18.06 -4.41
C LEU A 215 -10.81 16.83 -5.32
N SER A 216 -9.79 16.00 -5.21
CA SER A 216 -9.67 14.74 -5.94
C SER A 216 -9.16 13.64 -5.02
N ASN A 217 -9.51 12.39 -5.26
CA ASN A 217 -8.91 11.26 -4.56
C ASN A 217 -7.46 11.13 -5.03
N TYR A 218 -6.53 11.56 -4.18
CA TYR A 218 -5.11 11.58 -4.48
C TYR A 218 -4.53 10.18 -4.30
N TRP A 219 -4.78 9.53 -3.16
CA TRP A 219 -4.19 8.23 -2.84
C TRP A 219 -4.65 7.08 -3.74
N GLY A 220 -5.88 7.11 -4.23
CA GLY A 220 -6.42 6.09 -5.13
C GLY A 220 -7.15 4.92 -4.48
N TYR A 221 -7.39 4.95 -3.16
CA TYR A 221 -8.14 3.91 -2.41
C TYR A 221 -9.65 3.96 -2.67
N ASN A 222 -10.05 3.92 -3.94
CA ASN A 222 -11.45 3.86 -4.35
C ASN A 222 -11.55 3.20 -5.75
N PRO A 223 -11.19 1.91 -5.87
CA PRO A 223 -11.02 1.27 -7.17
C PRO A 223 -12.35 1.10 -7.88
N ARG A 224 -12.33 1.40 -9.18
CA ARG A 224 -13.44 1.17 -10.10
C ARG A 224 -13.19 -0.05 -10.98
N SER A 225 -11.94 -0.32 -11.33
CA SER A 225 -11.54 -1.51 -12.08
C SER A 225 -10.20 -2.01 -11.56
N ILE A 226 -10.20 -3.20 -10.94
CA ILE A 226 -9.01 -3.77 -10.30
C ILE A 226 -7.99 -4.37 -11.28
N TYR A 227 -8.36 -4.53 -12.56
CA TYR A 227 -7.48 -5.02 -13.64
C TYR A 227 -6.86 -3.88 -14.46
N ALA A 228 -7.55 -2.75 -14.58
CA ALA A 228 -7.06 -1.63 -15.38
C ALA A 228 -6.01 -0.83 -14.61
N VAL A 229 -4.94 -0.46 -15.30
CA VAL A 229 -3.93 0.47 -14.76
C VAL A 229 -4.49 1.89 -14.83
N GLU A 230 -4.28 2.69 -13.78
CA GLU A 230 -4.76 4.07 -13.69
C GLU A 230 -4.17 4.94 -14.81
N GLY A 231 -5.04 5.46 -15.68
CA GLY A 231 -4.65 6.31 -16.79
C GLY A 231 -4.12 7.68 -16.37
N TYR A 232 -4.56 8.20 -15.22
CA TYR A 232 -4.13 9.50 -14.70
C TYR A 232 -2.62 9.57 -14.44
N TYR A 233 -1.97 8.44 -14.15
CA TYR A 233 -0.52 8.39 -13.93
C TYR A 233 0.28 8.05 -15.19
N ALA A 234 -0.35 7.91 -16.36
CA ALA A 234 0.36 7.78 -17.62
C ALA A 234 0.73 9.14 -18.20
N VAL A 235 1.75 9.18 -19.07
CA VAL A 235 2.08 10.35 -19.87
C VAL A 235 0.84 10.77 -20.69
N ASN A 236 0.53 12.07 -20.68
CA ASN A 236 -0.68 12.66 -21.27
C ASN A 236 -2.02 12.12 -20.71
N HIS A 237 -2.01 11.47 -19.55
CA HIS A 237 -3.18 10.85 -18.93
C HIS A 237 -3.89 9.84 -19.85
N ASP A 238 -3.13 9.11 -20.66
CA ASP A 238 -3.68 8.17 -21.65
C ASP A 238 -3.86 6.75 -21.04
N PRO A 239 -5.11 6.31 -20.80
CA PRO A 239 -5.37 4.98 -20.26
C PRO A 239 -4.97 3.83 -21.18
N LEU A 240 -4.79 4.07 -22.50
CA LEU A 240 -4.39 3.01 -23.44
C LEU A 240 -2.90 2.68 -23.37
N SER A 241 -2.06 3.65 -22.97
CA SER A 241 -0.62 3.47 -22.83
C SER A 241 -0.19 3.16 -21.39
N ALA A 242 -1.01 3.49 -20.39
CA ALA A 242 -0.73 3.32 -18.96
C ALA A 242 -0.10 1.96 -18.59
N ALA A 243 -0.69 0.85 -19.03
CA ALA A 243 -0.17 -0.47 -18.71
C ALA A 243 1.23 -0.73 -19.29
N ASN A 244 1.49 -0.33 -20.53
CA ASN A 244 2.80 -0.51 -21.14
C ASN A 244 3.83 0.47 -20.57
N GLU A 245 3.42 1.67 -20.16
CA GLU A 245 4.29 2.62 -19.48
C GLU A 245 4.72 2.11 -18.10
N LEU A 246 3.78 1.58 -17.30
CA LEU A 246 4.07 0.92 -16.03
C LEU A 246 5.03 -0.27 -16.22
N ARG A 247 4.78 -1.14 -17.21
CA ARG A 247 5.68 -2.27 -17.53
C ARG A 247 7.09 -1.81 -17.93
N GLY A 248 7.19 -0.73 -18.70
CA GLY A 248 8.46 -0.11 -19.04
C GLY A 248 9.23 0.38 -17.81
N ALA A 249 8.53 0.99 -16.84
CA ALA A 249 9.12 1.42 -15.59
C ALA A 249 9.58 0.23 -14.72
N ILE A 250 8.74 -0.79 -14.59
CA ILE A 250 9.05 -2.03 -13.85
C ILE A 250 10.29 -2.71 -14.44
N LYS A 251 10.35 -2.87 -15.77
CA LYS A 251 11.52 -3.44 -16.47
C LYS A 251 12.82 -2.69 -16.14
N ALA A 252 12.76 -1.36 -16.06
CA ALA A 252 13.91 -0.53 -15.71
C ALA A 252 14.30 -0.68 -14.24
N LEU A 253 13.32 -0.80 -13.33
CA LEU A 253 13.53 -1.06 -11.90
C LEU A 253 14.13 -2.47 -11.66
N HIS A 254 13.61 -3.50 -12.33
CA HIS A 254 14.13 -4.87 -12.30
C HIS A 254 15.57 -4.95 -12.80
N SER A 255 15.88 -4.26 -13.90
CA SER A 255 17.25 -4.15 -14.42
C SER A 255 18.22 -3.52 -13.41
N ALA A 256 17.71 -2.71 -12.47
CA ALA A 256 18.47 -2.14 -11.36
C ALA A 256 18.44 -3.01 -10.09
N GLY A 257 17.74 -4.14 -10.10
CA GLY A 257 17.54 -5.04 -8.96
C GLY A 257 16.61 -4.46 -7.89
N ILE A 258 15.59 -3.69 -8.30
CA ILE A 258 14.57 -3.12 -7.43
C ILE A 258 13.24 -3.80 -7.72
N GLU A 259 12.63 -4.37 -6.69
CA GLU A 259 11.31 -5.00 -6.77
C GLU A 259 10.20 -3.94 -6.77
N VAL A 260 9.03 -4.30 -7.32
CA VAL A 260 7.81 -3.48 -7.31
C VAL A 260 6.69 -4.21 -6.58
N ILE A 261 6.21 -3.59 -5.50
CA ILE A 261 5.05 -4.04 -4.72
C ILE A 261 3.90 -3.08 -5.00
N LEU A 262 2.70 -3.60 -5.24
CA LEU A 262 1.52 -2.75 -5.41
C LEU A 262 0.65 -2.78 -4.17
N ASP A 263 0.29 -1.60 -3.68
CA ASP A 263 -0.86 -1.45 -2.81
C ASP A 263 -2.13 -1.76 -3.61
N ILE A 264 -2.94 -2.71 -3.13
CA ILE A 264 -4.13 -3.19 -3.81
C ILE A 264 -5.34 -3.23 -2.87
N VAL A 265 -6.43 -2.64 -3.36
CA VAL A 265 -7.72 -2.61 -2.68
C VAL A 265 -8.61 -3.70 -3.25
N LEU A 266 -8.86 -4.73 -2.44
CA LEU A 266 -9.80 -5.82 -2.75
C LEU A 266 -11.02 -5.84 -1.82
N ASN A 267 -11.06 -4.93 -0.84
CA ASN A 267 -12.02 -4.97 0.25
C ASN A 267 -13.32 -4.16 -0.05
N HIS A 268 -13.27 -3.12 -0.87
CA HIS A 268 -14.43 -2.31 -1.29
C HIS A 268 -14.32 -1.86 -2.76
N SER A 269 -15.36 -1.20 -3.28
CA SER A 269 -15.38 -0.60 -4.61
C SER A 269 -15.90 0.85 -4.60
N ALA A 270 -15.64 1.55 -5.71
CA ALA A 270 -16.18 2.89 -5.99
C ALA A 270 -17.69 2.98 -6.21
N GLU A 271 -18.43 1.87 -6.06
CA GLU A 271 -19.90 1.91 -6.04
C GLU A 271 -20.46 2.36 -4.69
N LEU A 272 -19.62 2.55 -3.67
CA LEU A 272 -19.97 3.08 -2.33
C LEU A 272 -21.14 2.31 -1.69
N ASP A 273 -22.03 3.00 -0.97
CA ASP A 273 -23.21 2.39 -0.37
C ASP A 273 -24.43 2.42 -1.33
N ARG A 274 -25.65 2.32 -0.78
CA ARG A 274 -26.90 2.35 -1.58
C ARG A 274 -27.16 3.69 -2.28
N ASP A 275 -26.55 4.78 -1.83
CA ASP A 275 -26.64 6.10 -2.44
C ASP A 275 -25.58 6.28 -3.55
N GLY A 276 -24.65 5.33 -3.66
CA GLY A 276 -23.61 5.31 -4.67
C GLY A 276 -24.09 4.93 -6.08
N PRO A 277 -23.21 5.09 -7.09
CA PRO A 277 -23.53 4.80 -8.48
C PRO A 277 -23.50 3.30 -8.78
N THR A 278 -24.31 2.87 -9.74
CA THR A 278 -24.26 1.52 -10.33
C THR A 278 -23.31 1.54 -11.53
N LEU A 279 -22.08 1.07 -11.33
CA LEU A 279 -20.99 1.14 -12.30
C LEU A 279 -20.59 -0.22 -12.87
N SER A 280 -20.64 -1.27 -12.05
CA SER A 280 -20.13 -2.60 -12.39
C SER A 280 -20.79 -3.66 -11.51
N LEU A 281 -20.15 -4.03 -10.39
CA LEU A 281 -20.45 -5.23 -9.61
C LEU A 281 -21.90 -5.27 -9.10
N SER A 282 -22.42 -4.13 -8.63
CA SER A 282 -23.79 -4.00 -8.12
C SER A 282 -24.84 -4.28 -9.20
N GLY A 283 -24.60 -3.85 -10.44
CA GLY A 283 -25.49 -4.12 -11.57
C GLY A 283 -25.31 -5.51 -12.17
N ILE A 284 -24.13 -6.12 -12.02
CA ILE A 284 -23.81 -7.45 -12.57
C ILE A 284 -24.31 -8.57 -11.67
N ASP A 285 -24.02 -8.52 -10.37
CA ASP A 285 -24.47 -9.49 -9.39
C ASP A 285 -24.24 -8.99 -7.95
N ASN A 286 -25.02 -7.98 -7.53
CA ASN A 286 -24.89 -7.35 -6.21
C ASN A 286 -24.80 -8.36 -5.05
N ARG A 287 -25.65 -9.39 -5.09
CA ARG A 287 -25.76 -10.41 -4.06
C ARG A 287 -24.53 -11.31 -3.95
N SER A 288 -23.81 -11.50 -5.05
CA SER A 288 -22.62 -12.34 -5.09
C SER A 288 -21.36 -11.56 -4.72
N TYR A 289 -21.24 -10.32 -5.21
CA TYR A 289 -20.04 -9.49 -5.04
C TYR A 289 -19.93 -8.80 -3.68
N TYR A 290 -21.04 -8.52 -2.99
CA TYR A 290 -21.02 -7.74 -1.75
C TYR A 290 -21.55 -8.51 -0.55
N TRP A 291 -21.01 -8.19 0.62
CA TRP A 291 -21.62 -8.55 1.89
C TRP A 291 -22.85 -7.70 2.14
N LEU A 292 -24.00 -8.35 2.34
CA LEU A 292 -25.28 -7.71 2.56
C LEU A 292 -25.85 -8.08 3.93
N MET A 293 -26.53 -7.14 4.56
CA MET A 293 -27.36 -7.36 5.75
C MET A 293 -28.68 -8.04 5.36
N GLU A 294 -29.44 -8.53 6.34
CA GLU A 294 -30.71 -9.23 6.11
C GLU A 294 -31.76 -8.39 5.37
N ASN A 295 -31.67 -7.07 5.44
CA ASN A 295 -32.56 -6.12 4.77
C ASN A 295 -32.09 -5.72 3.36
N GLY A 296 -30.99 -6.30 2.86
CA GLY A 296 -30.43 -6.02 1.53
C GLY A 296 -29.53 -4.78 1.43
N ASP A 297 -29.33 -4.04 2.53
CA ASP A 297 -28.30 -2.99 2.60
C ASP A 297 -26.90 -3.60 2.72
N TYR A 298 -25.87 -2.80 2.43
CA TYR A 298 -24.48 -3.25 2.47
C TYR A 298 -23.94 -3.35 3.89
N GLN A 299 -23.10 -4.36 4.12
CA GLN A 299 -22.25 -4.42 5.29
C GLN A 299 -21.02 -3.52 5.05
N ASN A 300 -20.80 -2.56 5.94
CA ASN A 300 -19.73 -1.56 5.80
C ASN A 300 -18.58 -1.79 6.82
N TRP A 301 -17.84 -2.90 6.67
CA TRP A 301 -16.66 -3.19 7.51
C TRP A 301 -15.41 -2.41 7.11
N THR A 302 -15.44 -1.75 5.94
CA THR A 302 -14.34 -0.96 5.38
C THR A 302 -14.43 0.52 5.76
N GLY A 303 -15.64 1.01 6.01
CA GLY A 303 -15.92 2.44 6.18
C GLY A 303 -16.20 3.15 4.86
N CYS A 304 -16.06 2.47 3.72
CA CYS A 304 -16.19 3.05 2.37
C CYS A 304 -17.59 2.86 1.75
N GLY A 305 -18.53 2.28 2.49
CA GLY A 305 -19.94 2.13 2.09
C GLY A 305 -20.33 0.70 1.74
N ASN A 306 -19.41 -0.07 1.15
CA ASN A 306 -19.59 -1.50 0.85
C ASN A 306 -18.38 -2.34 1.29
N THR A 307 -18.59 -3.66 1.32
CA THR A 307 -17.52 -4.64 1.50
C THR A 307 -17.67 -5.75 0.47
N LEU A 308 -16.61 -6.07 -0.28
CA LEU A 308 -16.60 -7.20 -1.21
C LEU A 308 -16.69 -8.54 -0.47
N ASN A 309 -17.47 -9.46 -1.03
CA ASN A 309 -17.59 -10.82 -0.54
C ASN A 309 -16.54 -11.73 -1.18
N LEU A 310 -15.37 -11.78 -0.54
CA LEU A 310 -14.23 -12.61 -0.93
C LEU A 310 -14.35 -14.08 -0.46
N SER A 311 -15.55 -14.53 -0.10
CA SER A 311 -15.86 -15.93 0.21
C SER A 311 -16.66 -16.64 -0.90
N THR A 312 -17.28 -15.87 -1.80
CA THR A 312 -18.03 -16.41 -2.95
C THR A 312 -17.08 -17.03 -3.97
N PRO A 313 -17.21 -18.31 -4.35
CA PRO A 313 -16.25 -18.99 -5.21
C PRO A 313 -15.96 -18.30 -6.56
N GLY A 314 -16.98 -17.75 -7.22
CA GLY A 314 -16.81 -17.00 -8.47
C GLY A 314 -16.03 -15.70 -8.31
N VAL A 315 -16.24 -14.99 -7.19
CA VAL A 315 -15.51 -13.76 -6.85
C VAL A 315 -14.06 -14.09 -6.48
N VAL A 316 -13.83 -15.14 -5.70
CA VAL A 316 -12.49 -15.63 -5.36
C VAL A 316 -11.70 -15.98 -6.62
N ALA A 317 -12.30 -16.74 -7.55
CA ALA A 317 -11.64 -17.12 -8.80
C ALA A 317 -11.25 -15.89 -9.64
N GLN A 318 -12.14 -14.90 -9.74
CA GLN A 318 -11.86 -13.65 -10.46
C GLN A 318 -10.76 -12.82 -9.77
N VAL A 319 -10.73 -12.76 -8.44
CA VAL A 319 -9.70 -12.02 -7.71
C VAL A 319 -8.35 -12.70 -7.85
N VAL A 320 -8.29 -14.04 -7.78
CA VAL A 320 -7.06 -14.79 -8.04
C VAL A 320 -6.57 -14.53 -9.47
N ASP A 321 -7.45 -14.56 -10.47
CA ASP A 321 -7.10 -14.22 -11.86
C ASP A 321 -6.58 -12.77 -11.99
N CYS A 322 -7.14 -11.83 -11.22
CA CYS A 322 -6.67 -10.44 -11.17
C CYS A 322 -5.23 -10.35 -10.65
N LEU A 323 -4.96 -10.98 -9.50
CA LEU A 323 -3.61 -11.01 -8.93
C LEU A 323 -2.63 -11.69 -9.90
N ARG A 324 -3.06 -12.77 -10.56
CA ARG A 324 -2.27 -13.44 -11.62
C ARG A 324 -1.98 -12.52 -12.78
N TYR A 325 -2.95 -11.72 -13.25
CA TYR A 325 -2.72 -10.75 -14.31
C TYR A 325 -1.63 -9.74 -13.93
N TRP A 326 -1.68 -9.17 -12.72
CA TRP A 326 -0.65 -8.24 -12.27
C TRP A 326 0.75 -8.88 -12.17
N VAL A 327 0.84 -10.14 -11.75
CA VAL A 327 2.13 -10.84 -11.70
C VAL A 327 2.58 -11.26 -13.11
N ASP A 328 1.77 -12.00 -13.85
CA ASP A 328 2.15 -12.62 -15.12
C ASP A 328 2.27 -11.60 -16.27
N SER A 329 1.36 -10.62 -16.33
CA SER A 329 1.34 -9.63 -17.44
C SER A 329 2.07 -8.34 -17.09
N CYS A 330 2.14 -7.96 -15.81
CA CYS A 330 2.78 -6.71 -15.38
C CYS A 330 4.09 -6.92 -14.59
N HIS A 331 4.47 -8.16 -14.30
CA HIS A 331 5.70 -8.52 -13.57
C HIS A 331 5.81 -7.90 -12.16
N ILE A 332 4.69 -7.78 -11.46
CA ILE A 332 4.69 -7.33 -10.05
C ILE A 332 5.31 -8.39 -9.13
N ASP A 333 6.19 -7.97 -8.21
CA ASP A 333 6.91 -8.85 -7.27
C ASP A 333 6.12 -9.15 -5.99
N GLY A 334 5.07 -8.39 -5.72
CA GLY A 334 4.24 -8.56 -4.53
C GLY A 334 3.10 -7.57 -4.39
N PHE A 335 2.29 -7.79 -3.36
CA PHE A 335 1.17 -6.92 -3.02
C PHE A 335 1.20 -6.52 -1.54
N ARG A 336 0.80 -5.28 -1.26
CA ARG A 336 0.30 -4.85 0.04
C ARG A 336 -1.21 -4.71 -0.04
N PHE A 337 -1.93 -5.47 0.78
CA PHE A 337 -3.38 -5.52 0.77
C PHE A 337 -3.95 -4.53 1.79
N ASP A 338 -4.69 -3.55 1.28
CA ASP A 338 -5.46 -2.60 2.08
C ASP A 338 -6.61 -3.31 2.82
N LEU A 339 -6.81 -2.94 4.09
CA LEU A 339 -7.81 -3.50 5.00
C LEU A 339 -7.98 -5.02 4.84
N ALA A 340 -6.84 -5.74 4.88
CA ALA A 340 -6.74 -7.12 4.44
C ALA A 340 -7.63 -8.08 5.24
N SER A 341 -8.15 -7.66 6.39
CA SER A 341 -8.99 -8.51 7.24
C SER A 341 -10.26 -8.93 6.49
N VAL A 342 -10.74 -8.11 5.56
CA VAL A 342 -11.86 -8.46 4.68
C VAL A 342 -11.59 -9.71 3.84
N MET A 343 -10.34 -9.95 3.42
CA MET A 343 -9.95 -11.15 2.66
C MET A 343 -10.19 -12.44 3.44
N GLY A 344 -10.12 -12.38 4.76
CA GLY A 344 -10.37 -13.50 5.66
C GLY A 344 -11.83 -13.66 6.09
N ARG A 345 -12.74 -12.75 5.72
CA ARG A 345 -14.11 -12.77 6.25
C ARG A 345 -14.99 -13.82 5.58
N THR A 346 -15.50 -14.72 6.40
CA THR A 346 -16.58 -15.66 6.10
C THR A 346 -17.69 -15.53 7.16
N PRO A 347 -18.46 -14.44 7.13
CA PRO A 347 -18.72 -13.50 8.25
C PRO A 347 -17.57 -13.13 9.20
N GLU A 348 -17.06 -14.10 9.98
CA GLU A 348 -15.90 -13.88 10.86
C GLU A 348 -14.59 -14.04 10.09
N PHE A 349 -13.51 -13.46 10.61
CA PHE A 349 -12.19 -13.66 10.04
C PHE A 349 -11.71 -15.11 10.26
N ARG A 350 -11.16 -15.71 9.20
CA ARG A 350 -10.57 -17.04 9.20
C ARG A 350 -9.25 -17.07 8.44
N GLN A 351 -8.22 -17.66 9.04
CA GLN A 351 -6.93 -17.90 8.38
C GLN A 351 -7.02 -18.86 7.20
N ASP A 352 -7.99 -19.78 7.22
CA ASP A 352 -8.27 -20.75 6.16
C ASP A 352 -9.42 -20.31 5.23
N ALA A 353 -9.68 -18.99 5.17
CA ALA A 353 -10.70 -18.44 4.28
C ALA A 353 -10.44 -18.80 2.80
N PRO A 354 -11.48 -18.90 1.97
CA PRO A 354 -11.37 -19.35 0.58
C PRO A 354 -10.31 -18.61 -0.24
N LEU A 355 -10.22 -17.27 -0.11
CA LEU A 355 -9.23 -16.49 -0.85
C LEU A 355 -7.79 -16.79 -0.40
N PHE A 356 -7.55 -16.90 0.91
CA PHE A 356 -6.22 -17.24 1.42
C PHE A 356 -5.77 -18.63 0.99
N GLU A 357 -6.65 -19.64 1.04
CA GLU A 357 -6.32 -20.97 0.55
C GLU A 357 -6.12 -20.99 -0.97
N ALA A 358 -6.87 -20.20 -1.74
CA ALA A 358 -6.66 -20.10 -3.17
C ALA A 358 -5.30 -19.45 -3.53
N ILE A 359 -4.92 -18.37 -2.85
CA ILE A 359 -3.60 -17.72 -3.01
C ILE A 359 -2.47 -18.69 -2.64
N LYS A 360 -2.59 -19.37 -1.49
CA LYS A 360 -1.60 -20.33 -0.99
C LYS A 360 -1.40 -21.51 -1.94
N ASN A 361 -2.47 -21.98 -2.58
CA ASN A 361 -2.43 -23.13 -3.49
C ASN A 361 -2.11 -22.72 -4.95
N ASP A 362 -2.08 -21.44 -5.28
CA ASP A 362 -1.67 -20.97 -6.60
C ASP A 362 -0.13 -21.04 -6.75
N PRO A 363 0.40 -21.64 -7.83
CA PRO A 363 1.84 -21.87 -7.98
C PRO A 363 2.66 -20.61 -8.24
N VAL A 364 2.05 -19.47 -8.58
CA VAL A 364 2.75 -18.18 -8.75
C VAL A 364 2.48 -17.26 -7.58
N LEU A 365 1.23 -17.11 -7.15
CA LEU A 365 0.90 -16.19 -6.04
C LEU A 365 1.52 -16.64 -4.71
N SER A 366 1.74 -17.95 -4.53
CA SER A 366 2.46 -18.48 -3.36
C SER A 366 3.96 -18.16 -3.33
N GLN A 367 4.52 -17.58 -4.41
CA GLN A 367 5.95 -17.33 -4.56
C GLN A 367 6.33 -15.83 -4.50
N ILE A 368 5.34 -14.94 -4.46
CA ILE A 368 5.54 -13.49 -4.41
C ILE A 368 5.46 -12.95 -2.98
N LYS A 369 5.82 -11.67 -2.78
CA LYS A 369 5.64 -11.01 -1.48
C LYS A 369 4.17 -10.68 -1.25
N LEU A 370 3.64 -11.02 -0.08
CA LEU A 370 2.28 -10.70 0.33
C LEU A 370 2.34 -10.00 1.68
N ILE A 371 1.88 -8.76 1.72
CA ILE A 371 1.87 -7.89 2.90
C ILE A 371 0.42 -7.54 3.21
N ALA A 372 -0.01 -7.71 4.44
CA ALA A 372 -1.35 -7.34 4.87
C ALA A 372 -1.32 -6.06 5.72
N GLU A 373 -2.32 -5.20 5.55
CA GLU A 373 -2.81 -4.35 6.63
C GLU A 373 -3.73 -5.21 7.52
N PRO A 374 -3.28 -5.64 8.71
CA PRO A 374 -3.94 -6.72 9.44
C PRO A 374 -5.15 -6.26 10.28
N TRP A 375 -5.92 -5.31 9.77
CA TRP A 375 -7.15 -4.83 10.39
C TRP A 375 -8.19 -4.39 9.37
N ASP A 376 -9.45 -4.33 9.83
CA ASP A 376 -10.52 -3.53 9.23
C ASP A 376 -11.31 -2.86 10.37
N ILE A 377 -12.23 -1.95 10.04
CA ILE A 377 -12.98 -1.19 11.05
C ILE A 377 -14.20 -1.95 11.60
N GLY A 378 -14.52 -3.11 11.04
CA GLY A 378 -15.63 -3.96 11.45
C GLY A 378 -15.38 -4.63 12.81
N ALA A 379 -16.45 -5.10 13.45
CA ALA A 379 -16.33 -5.90 14.66
C ALA A 379 -15.47 -7.16 14.40
N GLY A 380 -14.51 -7.42 15.27
CA GLY A 380 -13.53 -8.49 15.08
C GLY A 380 -12.55 -8.24 13.93
N GLY A 381 -12.42 -7.01 13.44
CA GLY A 381 -11.55 -6.66 12.32
C GLY A 381 -10.05 -6.66 12.65
N TYR A 382 -9.66 -6.51 13.92
CA TYR A 382 -8.25 -6.47 14.34
C TYR A 382 -7.63 -7.87 14.37
N GLN A 383 -6.70 -8.14 13.45
CA GLN A 383 -6.17 -9.48 13.16
C GLN A 383 -4.63 -9.53 13.18
N VAL A 384 -3.99 -8.64 13.95
CA VAL A 384 -2.53 -8.56 14.05
C VAL A 384 -1.90 -9.91 14.47
N GLY A 385 -0.96 -10.36 13.63
CA GLY A 385 -0.27 -11.64 13.62
C GLY A 385 -1.15 -12.86 13.33
N ASN A 386 -2.43 -12.67 13.00
CA ASN A 386 -3.40 -13.72 12.75
C ASN A 386 -3.57 -14.05 11.26
N TYR A 387 -2.65 -13.67 10.36
CA TYR A 387 -2.73 -14.07 8.94
C TYR A 387 -2.16 -15.47 8.67
N PRO A 388 -2.37 -16.04 7.47
CA PRO A 388 -1.62 -17.21 7.02
C PRO A 388 -0.09 -16.96 7.08
N PRO A 389 0.75 -17.98 7.33
CA PRO A 389 2.22 -17.79 7.46
C PRO A 389 2.93 -17.19 6.24
N LEU A 390 2.29 -17.22 5.07
CA LEU A 390 2.80 -16.65 3.81
C LEU A 390 2.83 -15.11 3.84
N PHE A 391 1.99 -14.48 4.66
CA PHE A 391 1.86 -13.03 4.72
C PHE A 391 2.82 -12.41 5.73
N ALA A 392 3.47 -11.33 5.33
CA ALA A 392 3.98 -10.31 6.26
C ALA A 392 2.85 -9.34 6.61
N GLU A 393 3.02 -8.57 7.68
CA GLU A 393 1.98 -7.70 8.23
C GLU A 393 2.56 -6.36 8.63
N TRP A 394 1.86 -5.28 8.27
CA TRP A 394 2.09 -3.95 8.85
C TRP A 394 1.98 -4.02 10.37
N ASN A 395 3.00 -3.51 11.06
CA ASN A 395 3.10 -3.57 12.51
C ASN A 395 2.79 -2.21 13.16
N ASP A 396 1.51 -1.96 13.44
CA ASP A 396 1.04 -0.79 14.20
C ASP A 396 1.61 -0.74 15.62
N HIS A 397 1.82 -1.89 16.27
CA HIS A 397 2.48 -1.94 17.58
C HIS A 397 3.92 -1.42 17.53
N PHE A 398 4.65 -1.66 16.44
CA PHE A 398 5.99 -1.07 16.23
C PHE A 398 5.88 0.43 16.05
N ARG A 399 5.01 0.90 15.15
CA ARG A 399 4.78 2.33 14.88
C ARG A 399 4.49 3.09 16.17
N ASP A 400 3.45 2.65 16.88
CA ASP A 400 2.97 3.32 18.07
C ASP A 400 3.96 3.13 19.22
N GLY A 401 4.54 1.95 19.38
CA GLY A 401 5.53 1.65 20.41
C GLY A 401 6.80 2.50 20.30
N MET A 402 7.37 2.62 19.10
CA MET A 402 8.58 3.41 18.87
C MET A 402 8.32 4.91 19.02
N ARG A 403 7.18 5.41 18.51
CA ARG A 403 6.76 6.80 18.71
C ARG A 403 6.54 7.11 20.20
N ARG A 404 5.85 6.23 20.92
CA ARG A 404 5.60 6.37 22.37
C ARG A 404 6.88 6.34 23.19
N PHE A 405 7.78 5.39 22.91
CA PHE A 405 9.07 5.30 23.57
C PHE A 405 9.89 6.60 23.41
N TRP A 406 9.99 7.10 22.17
CA TRP A 406 10.88 8.22 21.87
C TRP A 406 10.27 9.60 22.15
N LEU A 407 9.03 9.82 21.70
CA LEU A 407 8.39 11.13 21.70
C LEU A 407 7.56 11.41 22.95
N ARG A 408 7.04 10.35 23.59
CA ARG A 408 6.12 10.45 24.74
C ARG A 408 6.73 9.93 26.03
N GLN A 409 7.76 9.09 25.95
CA GLN A 409 8.44 8.42 27.06
C GLN A 409 7.46 7.67 27.97
N ASP A 410 6.45 7.01 27.40
CA ASP A 410 5.39 6.29 28.13
C ASP A 410 5.33 4.79 27.79
N LEU A 411 6.43 4.24 27.25
CA LEU A 411 6.63 2.81 27.00
C LEU A 411 7.87 2.33 27.76
N SER A 412 7.77 1.19 28.46
CA SER A 412 8.90 0.61 29.21
C SER A 412 10.05 0.17 28.29
N LEU A 413 11.25 -0.01 28.87
CA LEU A 413 12.40 -0.57 28.17
C LEU A 413 12.08 -1.95 27.57
N GLY A 414 11.33 -2.79 28.30
CA GLY A 414 10.91 -4.11 27.84
C GLY A 414 9.97 -4.04 26.63
N GLY A 415 8.99 -3.12 26.68
CA GLY A 415 8.10 -2.86 25.55
C GLY A 415 8.87 -2.41 24.31
N PHE A 416 9.82 -1.50 24.47
CA PHE A 416 10.70 -1.05 23.38
C PHE A 416 11.55 -2.19 22.81
N ALA A 417 12.25 -2.95 23.66
CA ALA A 417 13.12 -4.04 23.21
C ALA A 417 12.34 -5.14 22.48
N CYS A 418 11.10 -5.41 22.89
CA CYS A 418 10.22 -6.33 22.18
C CYS A 418 9.93 -5.87 20.74
N ARG A 419 9.64 -4.58 20.54
CA ARG A 419 9.44 -4.01 19.20
C ARG A 419 10.73 -4.02 18.38
N PHE A 420 11.85 -3.68 18.99
CA PHE A 420 13.17 -3.71 18.34
C PHE A 420 13.57 -5.14 17.91
N ALA A 421 13.22 -6.16 18.68
CA ALA A 421 13.46 -7.58 18.40
C ALA A 421 12.33 -8.23 17.57
N GLY A 422 11.85 -7.52 16.55
CA GLY A 422 10.91 -8.07 15.56
C GLY A 422 9.51 -8.36 16.09
N SER A 423 9.11 -7.80 17.24
CA SER A 423 7.80 -8.04 17.85
C SER A 423 7.50 -9.54 18.03
N SER A 424 8.46 -10.26 18.62
CA SER A 424 8.36 -11.71 18.82
C SER A 424 7.12 -12.13 19.62
N ASP A 425 6.64 -11.28 20.53
CA ASP A 425 5.39 -11.48 21.28
C ASP A 425 4.14 -11.60 20.40
N VAL A 426 4.17 -11.01 19.20
CA VAL A 426 3.09 -11.05 18.21
C VAL A 426 3.32 -12.13 17.16
N TYR A 427 4.55 -12.21 16.62
CA TYR A 427 4.82 -12.95 15.38
C TYR A 427 5.62 -14.25 15.57
N ARG A 428 6.25 -14.50 16.72
CA ARG A 428 7.02 -15.73 16.97
C ARG A 428 6.10 -16.90 17.29
N ARG A 429 5.35 -17.35 16.27
CA ARG A 429 4.44 -18.48 16.32
C ARG A 429 4.46 -19.27 15.01
N GLY A 430 4.38 -20.59 15.11
CA GLY A 430 4.42 -21.48 13.95
C GLY A 430 5.71 -21.31 13.15
N GLU A 431 5.57 -21.15 11.83
CA GLU A 431 6.69 -21.07 10.88
C GLU A 431 7.13 -19.63 10.55
N ARG A 432 6.49 -18.63 11.19
CA ARG A 432 6.74 -17.21 10.92
C ARG A 432 8.15 -16.77 11.34
N LYS A 433 8.70 -15.84 10.56
CA LYS A 433 10.05 -15.29 10.71
C LYS A 433 9.98 -13.84 11.16
N PRO A 434 11.08 -13.23 11.64
CA PRO A 434 11.07 -11.82 12.01
C PRO A 434 10.63 -10.90 10.87
N SER A 435 10.93 -11.24 9.60
CA SER A 435 10.49 -10.48 8.42
C SER A 435 8.98 -10.41 8.22
N THR A 436 8.22 -11.24 8.94
CA THR A 436 6.75 -11.13 9.00
C THR A 436 6.33 -9.78 9.58
N SER A 437 7.14 -9.16 10.44
CA SER A 437 6.91 -7.81 10.95
C SER A 437 7.40 -6.78 9.92
N ILE A 438 6.47 -6.09 9.26
CA ILE A 438 6.78 -4.86 8.51
C ILE A 438 6.82 -3.70 9.52
N ASN A 439 8.03 -3.31 9.88
CA ASN A 439 8.27 -2.23 10.83
C ASN A 439 8.16 -0.90 10.09
N LEU A 440 7.32 0.00 10.60
CA LEU A 440 7.13 1.33 10.06
C LEU A 440 6.99 2.35 11.20
N ILE A 441 7.59 3.52 11.04
CA ILE A 441 7.34 4.66 11.95
C ILE A 441 6.24 5.55 11.39
N THR A 442 6.11 5.59 10.08
CA THR A 442 5.27 6.49 9.27
C THR A 442 4.84 5.72 8.03
N ALA A 443 3.71 6.14 7.46
CA ALA A 443 3.17 5.65 6.20
C ALA A 443 2.34 6.79 5.59
N HIS A 444 1.69 6.54 4.45
CA HIS A 444 0.78 7.50 3.84
C HIS A 444 -0.36 7.94 4.80
N ASP A 445 -0.86 7.02 5.64
CA ASP A 445 -1.81 7.34 6.72
C ASP A 445 -1.08 7.89 7.96
N GLY A 446 -1.57 9.01 8.46
CA GLY A 446 -1.01 9.73 9.59
C GLY A 446 -0.02 10.82 9.18
N PHE A 447 0.80 11.23 10.15
CA PHE A 447 1.85 12.21 9.90
C PHE A 447 3.04 11.60 9.16
N THR A 448 3.70 12.43 8.35
CA THR A 448 5.11 12.26 7.94
C THR A 448 6.04 12.26 9.15
N LEU A 449 7.28 11.81 9.00
CA LEU A 449 8.24 11.78 10.11
C LEU A 449 8.55 13.18 10.64
N ARG A 450 8.67 14.15 9.75
CA ARG A 450 8.89 15.56 10.13
C ARG A 450 7.69 16.12 10.89
N ASP A 451 6.48 15.72 10.53
CA ASP A 451 5.27 16.21 11.18
C ASP A 451 5.05 15.55 12.54
N CYS A 452 5.46 14.29 12.72
CA CYS A 452 5.48 13.62 14.03
C CYS A 452 6.29 14.38 15.09
N VAL A 453 7.32 15.13 14.69
CA VAL A 453 8.13 15.95 15.60
C VAL A 453 7.77 17.43 15.56
N SER A 454 6.78 17.83 14.76
CA SER A 454 6.43 19.25 14.55
C SER A 454 5.01 19.62 14.95
N PHE A 455 4.11 18.64 15.11
CA PHE A 455 2.70 18.87 15.39
C PHE A 455 2.18 17.95 16.50
N ASN A 456 1.42 18.51 17.44
CA ASN A 456 0.68 17.75 18.45
C ASN A 456 -0.77 17.51 18.04
N GLN A 457 -1.33 18.37 17.18
CA GLN A 457 -2.67 18.26 16.65
C GLN A 457 -2.61 18.08 15.14
N LYS A 458 -3.61 17.40 14.58
CA LYS A 458 -3.82 17.35 13.14
C LYS A 458 -4.42 18.67 12.63
N HIS A 459 -4.07 19.06 11.42
CA HIS A 459 -4.48 20.26 10.69
C HIS A 459 -5.02 19.84 9.32
N ASN A 460 -6.14 19.11 9.33
CA ASN A 460 -6.78 18.54 8.15
C ASN A 460 -7.86 19.48 7.56
N GLU A 461 -7.88 20.76 7.92
CA GLU A 461 -8.90 21.71 7.48
C GLU A 461 -9.02 21.78 5.95
N ALA A 462 -7.90 21.58 5.25
CA ALA A 462 -7.84 21.53 3.78
C ALA A 462 -8.68 20.39 3.16
N ASN A 463 -9.02 19.35 3.93
CA ASN A 463 -9.84 18.22 3.48
C ASN A 463 -11.34 18.55 3.45
N GLY A 464 -11.76 19.67 4.06
CA GLY A 464 -13.15 20.15 4.02
C GLY A 464 -14.11 19.42 4.98
N GLU A 465 -13.59 18.77 6.03
CA GLU A 465 -14.39 17.98 6.99
C GLU A 465 -14.39 18.55 8.41
N ASP A 466 -14.04 19.84 8.54
CA ASP A 466 -13.89 20.54 9.83
C ASP A 466 -12.91 19.84 10.78
N ASN A 467 -11.80 19.31 10.22
CA ASN A 467 -10.74 18.61 10.93
C ASN A 467 -11.22 17.34 11.70
N ARG A 468 -12.35 16.75 11.30
CA ARG A 468 -12.90 15.54 11.93
C ARG A 468 -12.25 14.26 11.45
N ASP A 469 -11.78 14.24 10.22
CA ASP A 469 -11.13 13.11 9.54
C ASP A 469 -9.70 12.86 10.04
N GLY A 470 -9.15 11.66 9.82
CA GLY A 470 -7.82 11.25 10.30
C GLY A 470 -7.76 10.83 11.77
N THR A 471 -6.72 10.09 12.13
CA THR A 471 -6.52 9.62 13.52
C THR A 471 -6.29 10.76 14.50
N ASN A 472 -6.79 10.63 15.74
CA ASN A 472 -6.50 11.56 16.84
C ASN A 472 -5.33 11.09 17.73
N ASN A 473 -4.84 9.85 17.52
CA ASN A 473 -3.79 9.24 18.32
C ASN A 473 -2.50 9.15 17.50
N ASN A 474 -1.84 10.29 17.29
CA ASN A 474 -0.63 10.36 16.44
C ASN A 474 0.66 9.95 17.18
N TYR A 475 0.62 9.95 18.52
CA TYR A 475 1.80 9.78 19.40
C TYR A 475 2.97 10.71 19.05
N SER A 476 2.65 11.92 18.60
CA SER A 476 3.60 12.95 18.19
C SER A 476 4.03 13.86 19.35
N ASN A 477 5.08 14.66 19.12
CA ASN A 477 5.55 15.69 20.02
C ASN A 477 6.12 16.87 19.23
N ASN A 478 5.54 18.07 19.36
CA ASN A 478 5.96 19.28 18.66
C ASN A 478 7.19 19.99 19.29
N TYR A 479 7.74 19.47 20.40
CA TYR A 479 8.87 20.02 21.16
C TYR A 479 8.65 21.46 21.68
N GLY A 480 7.38 21.83 21.92
CA GLY A 480 6.99 23.09 22.54
C GLY A 480 6.51 24.18 21.57
N PHE A 481 6.49 23.92 20.25
CA PHE A 481 5.98 24.87 19.26
C PHE A 481 5.21 24.14 18.15
N GLU A 482 3.96 24.49 17.89
CA GLU A 482 3.15 23.86 16.84
C GLU A 482 3.55 24.39 15.47
N GLY A 483 3.89 23.50 14.53
CA GLY A 483 4.28 23.85 13.17
C GLY A 483 5.77 23.83 12.90
N LEU A 484 6.15 24.09 11.65
CA LEU A 484 7.52 23.97 11.14
C LEU A 484 8.43 25.15 11.52
N GLU A 485 7.85 26.32 11.74
CA GLU A 485 8.58 27.58 12.00
C GLU A 485 8.95 27.76 13.47
N ALA A 486 9.94 26.99 13.92
CA ALA A 486 10.44 27.03 15.29
C ALA A 486 11.85 27.65 15.42
N SER A 487 12.26 27.94 16.66
CA SER A 487 13.63 28.40 16.97
C SER A 487 14.67 27.33 16.62
N LEU A 488 15.93 27.74 16.44
CA LEU A 488 17.03 26.81 16.15
C LEU A 488 17.13 25.69 17.19
N TYR A 489 16.97 26.04 18.48
CA TYR A 489 16.96 25.07 19.59
C TYR A 489 15.91 23.97 19.40
N ILE A 490 14.68 24.32 19.00
CA ILE A 490 13.62 23.33 18.75
C ILE A 490 13.95 22.52 17.49
N LYS A 491 14.42 23.18 16.42
CA LYS A 491 14.79 22.51 15.17
C LYS A 491 15.90 21.46 15.37
N GLU A 492 16.90 21.74 16.21
CA GLU A 492 17.95 20.78 16.56
C GLU A 492 17.41 19.58 17.36
N ARG A 493 16.54 19.80 18.35
CA ARG A 493 15.90 18.70 19.10
C ARG A 493 15.04 17.79 18.22
N ARG A 494 14.29 18.39 17.29
CA ARG A 494 13.51 17.66 16.29
C ARG A 494 14.41 16.84 15.38
N ARG A 495 15.52 17.42 14.89
CA ARG A 495 16.52 16.72 14.08
C ARG A 495 17.06 15.49 14.82
N ASP A 496 17.44 15.63 16.08
CA ASP A 496 17.99 14.52 16.87
C ASP A 496 16.97 13.39 17.02
N SER A 497 15.69 13.73 17.15
CA SER A 497 14.61 12.74 17.25
C SER A 497 14.23 12.10 15.91
N VAL A 498 14.31 12.85 14.82
CA VAL A 498 14.20 12.29 13.45
C VAL A 498 15.32 11.28 13.20
N HIS A 499 16.58 11.63 13.53
CA HIS A 499 17.72 10.72 13.41
C HIS A 499 17.51 9.46 14.24
N ALA A 500 17.00 9.61 15.47
CA ALA A 500 16.71 8.47 16.32
C ALA A 500 15.62 7.57 15.76
N LEU A 501 14.47 8.12 15.37
CA LEU A 501 13.38 7.33 14.81
C LEU A 501 13.80 6.59 13.52
N LEU A 502 14.60 7.22 12.64
CA LEU A 502 15.18 6.55 11.47
C LEU A 502 16.16 5.44 11.86
N THR A 503 16.99 5.67 12.86
CA THR A 503 17.93 4.66 13.37
C THR A 503 17.18 3.46 13.95
N LEU A 504 16.14 3.71 14.74
CA LEU A 504 15.31 2.68 15.34
C LEU A 504 14.54 1.89 14.27
N LEU A 505 14.00 2.56 13.26
CA LEU A 505 13.35 1.90 12.12
C LEU A 505 14.32 0.97 11.37
N LEU A 506 15.44 1.53 10.92
CA LEU A 506 16.34 0.87 9.98
C LEU A 506 17.25 -0.17 10.63
N LEU A 507 17.45 -0.10 11.95
CA LEU A 507 18.30 -1.04 12.68
C LEU A 507 17.53 -1.99 13.62
N SER A 508 16.20 -1.96 13.62
CA SER A 508 15.39 -2.99 14.29
C SER A 508 15.31 -4.29 13.47
N GLN A 509 15.14 -5.42 14.15
CA GLN A 509 14.86 -6.69 13.50
C GLN A 509 13.47 -6.68 12.86
N GLY A 510 13.36 -7.25 11.66
CA GLY A 510 12.15 -7.23 10.84
C GLY A 510 12.42 -6.57 9.49
N THR A 511 11.35 -6.35 8.72
CA THR A 511 11.44 -5.70 7.40
C THR A 511 11.12 -4.21 7.57
N PRO A 512 12.08 -3.29 7.41
CA PRO A 512 11.79 -1.86 7.52
C PRO A 512 11.06 -1.33 6.29
N MET A 513 10.06 -0.49 6.53
CA MET A 513 9.37 0.31 5.52
C MET A 513 9.61 1.79 5.79
N LEU A 514 10.15 2.49 4.80
CA LEU A 514 10.40 3.93 4.80
C LEU A 514 9.34 4.63 3.94
N LEU A 515 8.69 5.65 4.47
CA LEU A 515 7.79 6.52 3.70
C LEU A 515 8.62 7.48 2.84
N ALA A 516 8.29 7.57 1.56
CA ALA A 516 8.97 8.48 0.64
C ALA A 516 8.92 9.93 1.08
N GLY A 517 10.09 10.56 1.15
CA GLY A 517 10.28 11.95 1.56
C GLY A 517 10.67 12.11 3.03
N ASP A 518 10.50 11.10 3.88
CA ASP A 518 10.98 11.16 5.26
C ASP A 518 12.51 11.29 5.34
N GLU A 519 13.23 10.70 4.38
CA GLU A 519 14.67 10.79 4.25
C GLU A 519 15.18 12.19 3.90
N HIS A 520 14.30 13.12 3.50
CA HIS A 520 14.70 14.49 3.19
C HIS A 520 13.85 15.56 3.90
N GLY A 521 12.99 15.14 4.83
CA GLY A 521 12.19 16.04 5.65
C GLY A 521 10.95 16.58 4.95
N HIS A 522 10.26 15.74 4.17
CA HIS A 522 8.93 16.06 3.63
C HIS A 522 7.94 16.35 4.77
N SER A 523 6.97 17.21 4.50
CA SER A 523 5.93 17.61 5.45
C SER A 523 4.63 17.81 4.69
N GLN A 524 3.54 17.38 5.30
CA GLN A 524 2.18 17.68 4.89
C GLN A 524 1.58 18.79 5.76
N HIS A 525 2.44 19.62 6.36
CA HIS A 525 2.09 20.78 7.18
C HIS A 525 1.10 20.47 8.32
N GLY A 526 1.20 19.26 8.89
CA GLY A 526 0.33 18.82 9.97
C GLY A 526 -1.01 18.26 9.50
N ASN A 527 -1.25 18.12 8.20
CA ASN A 527 -2.30 17.23 7.73
C ASN A 527 -1.86 15.78 7.96
N ASN A 528 -2.68 14.96 8.63
CA ASN A 528 -2.38 13.56 8.90
C ASN A 528 -3.27 12.59 8.13
N ASN A 529 -3.98 13.09 7.13
CA ASN A 529 -4.91 12.34 6.31
C ASN A 529 -5.03 13.01 4.93
N ALA A 530 -3.92 13.22 4.24
CA ALA A 530 -3.88 14.00 3.00
C ALA A 530 -4.41 13.23 1.76
N TYR A 531 -5.39 12.33 1.96
CA TYR A 531 -5.92 11.41 0.94
C TYR A 531 -6.54 12.11 -0.27
N CYS A 532 -7.00 13.35 -0.10
CA CYS A 532 -7.68 14.13 -1.13
C CYS A 532 -6.86 15.34 -1.64
N GLN A 533 -5.56 15.40 -1.32
CA GLN A 533 -4.71 16.57 -1.55
C GLN A 533 -3.70 16.30 -2.68
N ASP A 534 -4.14 16.34 -3.94
CA ASP A 534 -3.23 16.32 -5.10
C ASP A 534 -2.64 17.72 -5.36
N ASN A 535 -1.77 18.18 -4.46
CA ASN A 535 -1.15 19.51 -4.51
C ASN A 535 0.17 19.54 -3.72
N GLN A 536 0.75 20.74 -3.57
CA GLN A 536 2.04 20.98 -2.90
C GLN A 536 2.10 20.46 -1.45
N LEU A 537 0.97 20.19 -0.81
CA LEU A 537 0.94 19.57 0.51
C LEU A 537 1.52 18.15 0.49
N THR A 538 1.37 17.42 -0.61
CA THR A 538 1.74 15.99 -0.72
C THR A 538 2.83 15.71 -1.74
N TRP A 539 3.07 16.63 -2.68
CA TRP A 539 4.15 16.48 -3.65
C TRP A 539 5.51 16.65 -2.99
N LEU A 540 6.47 15.77 -3.31
CA LEU A 540 7.81 15.86 -2.72
C LEU A 540 8.57 17.06 -3.29
N ASP A 541 9.02 17.95 -2.41
CA ASP A 541 9.83 19.11 -2.77
C ASP A 541 11.32 18.73 -2.82
N TRP A 542 11.79 18.44 -4.04
CA TRP A 542 13.17 18.09 -4.31
C TRP A 542 14.12 19.29 -4.34
N GLU A 543 13.62 20.51 -4.51
CA GLU A 543 14.46 21.71 -4.55
C GLU A 543 14.89 22.14 -3.14
N HIS A 544 14.02 21.98 -2.15
CA HIS A 544 14.28 22.33 -0.74
C HIS A 544 14.52 21.11 0.16
N CYS A 545 14.93 19.99 -0.44
CA CYS A 545 15.18 18.75 0.28
C CYS A 545 16.42 18.83 1.20
N ASN A 546 16.41 18.06 2.30
CA ASN A 546 17.55 17.99 3.21
C ASN A 546 18.53 16.86 2.81
N ASP A 547 19.50 17.19 1.95
CA ASP A 547 20.54 16.25 1.48
C ASP A 547 21.33 15.58 2.62
N GLY A 548 21.53 16.29 3.74
CA GLY A 548 22.21 15.75 4.91
C GLY A 548 21.43 14.61 5.54
N LEU A 549 20.10 14.78 5.68
CA LEU A 549 19.21 13.72 6.17
C LEU A 549 19.11 12.55 5.18
N THR A 550 19.17 12.84 3.88
CA THR A 550 19.13 11.78 2.85
C THR A 550 20.40 10.92 2.93
N THR A 551 21.55 11.57 3.10
CA THR A 551 22.84 10.89 3.31
C THR A 551 22.84 10.09 4.62
N PHE A 552 22.27 10.65 5.69
CA PHE A 552 22.11 9.96 6.98
C PHE A 552 21.27 8.69 6.83
N THR A 553 20.11 8.80 6.19
CA THR A 553 19.19 7.67 5.95
C THR A 553 19.83 6.60 5.07
N ALA A 554 20.49 7.01 3.98
CA ALA A 554 21.20 6.10 3.09
C ALA A 554 22.29 5.32 3.85
N ALA A 555 23.10 6.00 4.67
CA ALA A 555 24.13 5.35 5.46
C ALA A 555 23.56 4.31 6.44
N LEU A 556 22.40 4.59 7.08
CA LEU A 556 21.72 3.61 7.93
C LEU A 556 21.22 2.39 7.15
N ILE A 557 20.63 2.58 5.96
CA ILE A 557 20.19 1.47 5.11
C ILE A 557 21.38 0.59 4.71
N HIS A 558 22.49 1.20 4.30
CA HIS A 558 23.70 0.45 3.95
C HIS A 558 24.32 -0.25 5.16
N LEU A 559 24.33 0.40 6.32
CA LEU A 559 24.78 -0.20 7.57
C LEU A 559 23.95 -1.43 7.93
N ARG A 560 22.62 -1.36 7.85
CA ARG A 560 21.71 -2.49 8.11
C ARG A 560 22.15 -3.74 7.34
N LYS A 561 22.45 -3.60 6.05
CA LYS A 561 22.88 -4.69 5.16
C LYS A 561 24.18 -5.38 5.60
N THR A 562 24.97 -4.74 6.45
CA THR A 562 26.23 -5.30 6.99
C THR A 562 26.07 -6.04 8.33
N ILE A 563 24.92 -5.91 9.01
CA ILE A 563 24.70 -6.45 10.36
C ILE A 563 23.96 -7.79 10.26
N PRO A 564 24.61 -8.94 10.51
CA PRO A 564 24.00 -10.26 10.30
C PRO A 564 22.74 -10.50 11.14
N ALA A 565 22.70 -9.98 12.37
CA ALA A 565 21.53 -10.09 13.24
C ALA A 565 20.25 -9.50 12.63
N LEU A 566 20.38 -8.59 11.65
CA LEU A 566 19.25 -7.94 10.96
C LEU A 566 18.93 -8.56 9.60
N THR A 567 19.89 -9.20 8.93
CA THR A 567 19.72 -9.74 7.57
C THR A 567 19.48 -11.24 7.51
N GLN A 568 19.91 -12.01 8.52
CA GLN A 568 19.75 -13.47 8.54
C GLN A 568 18.29 -13.95 8.65
N ASN A 569 17.37 -13.06 9.07
CA ASN A 569 15.94 -13.35 9.22
C ASN A 569 15.64 -14.56 10.12
N VAL A 570 16.35 -14.65 11.25
CA VAL A 570 16.15 -15.66 12.29
C VAL A 570 15.83 -14.98 13.61
N TRP A 571 14.92 -15.56 14.39
CA TRP A 571 14.64 -15.08 15.74
C TRP A 571 15.90 -15.14 16.60
N TRP A 572 16.12 -14.13 17.43
CA TRP A 572 17.24 -14.11 18.37
C TRP A 572 16.89 -14.96 19.61
N GLU A 573 17.85 -15.77 20.03
CA GLU A 573 17.78 -16.57 21.25
C GLU A 573 18.76 -16.05 22.30
N ASP A 574 18.44 -16.27 23.58
CA ASP A 574 19.35 -15.85 24.65
C ASP A 574 20.71 -16.55 24.53
N GLY A 575 21.79 -15.77 24.51
CA GLY A 575 23.16 -16.25 24.41
C GLY A 575 23.64 -16.71 23.02
N ASP A 576 22.84 -16.54 21.95
CA ASP A 576 23.23 -16.95 20.59
C ASP A 576 24.23 -16.00 19.88
N GLY A 577 24.54 -14.87 20.51
CA GLY A 577 25.46 -13.85 20.00
C GLY A 577 24.82 -12.82 19.07
N ASN A 578 23.53 -12.94 18.75
CA ASN A 578 22.83 -11.98 17.88
C ASN A 578 22.54 -10.66 18.58
N VAL A 579 22.12 -10.69 19.86
CA VAL A 579 21.81 -9.49 20.63
C VAL A 579 22.25 -9.59 22.08
N ARG A 580 22.72 -8.49 22.66
CA ARG A 580 22.87 -8.29 24.11
C ARG A 580 22.35 -6.92 24.50
N TRP A 581 21.63 -6.85 25.62
CA TRP A 581 20.99 -5.64 26.13
C TRP A 581 21.72 -5.18 27.39
N TRP A 582 22.25 -3.96 27.34
CA TRP A 582 23.03 -3.37 28.43
C TRP A 582 22.35 -2.14 28.99
N ASN A 583 22.49 -1.93 30.30
CA ASN A 583 22.16 -0.66 30.94
C ASN A 583 23.26 0.39 30.69
N LYS A 584 23.14 1.57 31.30
CA LYS A 584 24.11 2.66 31.15
C LYS A 584 25.50 2.38 31.76
N GLU A 585 25.63 1.39 32.63
CA GLU A 585 26.89 0.93 33.24
C GLU A 585 27.50 -0.30 32.52
N ALA A 586 27.04 -0.62 31.31
CA ALA A 586 27.43 -1.81 30.56
C ALA A 586 27.22 -3.14 31.33
N GLN A 587 26.17 -3.21 32.16
CA GLN A 587 25.71 -4.44 32.79
C GLN A 587 24.42 -4.94 32.12
N PRO A 588 24.15 -6.26 32.12
CA PRO A 588 22.86 -6.77 31.66
C PRO A 588 21.70 -6.13 32.45
N LEU A 589 20.65 -5.72 31.74
CA LEU A 589 19.46 -5.13 32.38
C LEU A 589 18.81 -6.13 33.35
N SER A 590 18.58 -5.68 34.57
CA SER A 590 17.81 -6.41 35.59
C SER A 590 16.31 -6.37 35.32
N ALA A 591 15.54 -7.24 35.98
CA ALA A 591 14.09 -7.31 35.83
C ALA A 591 13.38 -5.97 36.19
N ASP A 592 13.87 -5.25 37.19
CA ASP A 592 13.29 -3.94 37.55
C ASP A 592 13.65 -2.87 36.52
N GLU A 593 14.87 -2.88 35.98
CA GLU A 593 15.24 -1.94 34.91
C GLU A 593 14.42 -2.17 33.64
N TRP A 594 14.06 -3.40 33.30
CA TRP A 594 13.21 -3.68 32.15
C TRP A 594 11.82 -3.03 32.24
N GLU A 595 11.24 -2.97 33.43
CA GLU A 595 9.88 -2.46 33.65
C GLU A 595 9.86 -0.98 34.03
N ASN A 596 10.74 -0.58 34.95
CA ASN A 596 10.73 0.75 35.59
C ASN A 596 12.04 1.53 35.37
N GLY A 597 12.97 0.99 34.58
CA GLY A 597 14.26 1.62 34.32
C GLY A 597 14.13 2.93 33.55
N VAL A 598 15.11 3.80 33.76
CA VAL A 598 15.27 5.02 32.96
C VAL A 598 15.49 4.62 31.50
N HIS A 599 14.92 5.35 30.52
CA HIS A 599 15.01 5.05 29.08
C HIS A 599 16.41 5.27 28.49
N ARG A 600 17.38 4.51 28.99
CA ARG A 600 18.79 4.47 28.60
C ARG A 600 19.21 3.02 28.52
N LEU A 601 19.64 2.60 27.34
CA LEU A 601 20.12 1.24 27.11
C LEU A 601 21.13 1.20 25.96
N GLN A 602 21.80 0.08 25.85
CA GLN A 602 22.69 -0.22 24.74
C GLN A 602 22.31 -1.58 24.15
N ILE A 603 22.28 -1.66 22.82
CA ILE A 603 21.89 -2.83 22.05
C ILE A 603 23.11 -3.27 21.27
N GLN A 604 23.73 -4.37 21.68
CA GLN A 604 24.88 -4.93 20.98
C GLN A 604 24.41 -6.02 20.01
N LEU A 605 24.58 -5.79 18.72
CA LEU A 605 24.21 -6.70 17.65
C LEU A 605 25.42 -7.44 17.09
N SER A 606 25.27 -8.75 16.88
CA SER A 606 26.28 -9.65 16.32
C SER A 606 27.68 -9.44 16.93
N GLU A 607 27.71 -9.16 18.23
CA GLU A 607 28.88 -8.85 19.07
C GLU A 607 29.76 -7.65 18.65
N ARG A 608 29.52 -7.07 17.47
CA ARG A 608 30.41 -6.09 16.83
C ARG A 608 29.78 -4.71 16.66
N TRP A 609 28.46 -4.59 16.60
CA TRP A 609 27.78 -3.30 16.47
C TRP A 609 27.08 -2.97 17.78
N LEU A 610 27.11 -1.72 18.19
CA LEU A 610 26.50 -1.28 19.45
C LEU A 610 25.73 0.00 19.22
N ILE A 611 24.43 -0.05 19.48
CA ILE A 611 23.52 1.09 19.42
C ILE A 611 23.33 1.59 20.84
N THR A 612 23.67 2.84 21.12
CA THR A 612 23.45 3.47 22.43
C THR A 612 22.31 4.45 22.36
N ILE A 613 21.38 4.35 23.31
CA ILE A 613 20.16 5.14 23.33
C ILE A 613 20.08 5.92 24.64
N ASN A 614 19.80 7.22 24.54
CA ASN A 614 19.38 8.07 25.63
C ASN A 614 18.07 8.77 25.27
N ALA A 615 16.93 8.12 25.51
CA ALA A 615 15.61 8.68 25.24
C ALA A 615 15.09 9.54 26.42
N THR A 616 15.99 10.16 27.20
CA THR A 616 15.65 11.06 28.30
C THR A 616 15.88 12.52 27.93
N GLU A 617 15.34 13.44 28.73
CA GLU A 617 15.51 14.89 28.52
C GLU A 617 16.87 15.44 28.98
N GLU A 618 17.70 14.61 29.59
CA GLU A 618 18.98 15.00 30.15
C GLU A 618 20.14 14.34 29.41
N VAL A 619 21.25 15.06 29.29
CA VAL A 619 22.53 14.49 28.85
C VAL A 619 23.00 13.48 29.90
N ALA A 620 23.55 12.35 29.46
CA ALA A 620 23.99 11.29 30.35
C ALA A 620 25.27 10.60 29.87
N ASP A 621 26.10 10.22 30.83
CA ASP A 621 27.26 9.37 30.59
C ASP A 621 26.82 7.90 30.55
N ILE A 622 27.13 7.22 29.46
CA ILE A 622 26.86 5.80 29.23
C ILE A 622 28.20 5.09 29.03
N VAL A 623 28.56 4.21 29.95
CA VAL A 623 29.77 3.39 29.89
C VAL A 623 29.56 2.30 28.84
N LEU A 624 30.45 2.20 27.86
CA LEU A 624 30.37 1.20 26.79
C LEU A 624 30.92 -0.15 27.27
N PRO A 625 30.42 -1.29 26.78
CA PRO A 625 30.92 -2.62 27.13
C PRO A 625 32.37 -2.83 26.70
N GLU A 626 33.03 -3.87 27.21
CA GLU A 626 34.44 -4.14 26.93
C GLU A 626 34.75 -4.22 25.42
N GLY A 627 35.66 -3.36 24.97
CA GLY A 627 36.13 -3.32 23.59
C GLY A 627 36.61 -1.93 23.15
N GLU A 628 37.25 -1.87 21.99
CA GLU A 628 37.59 -0.62 21.33
C GLU A 628 36.46 -0.21 20.37
N TRP A 629 35.55 0.64 20.88
CA TRP A 629 34.38 1.10 20.15
C TRP A 629 34.63 2.44 19.46
N ARG A 630 34.24 2.54 18.18
CA ARG A 630 34.35 3.76 17.37
C ARG A 630 33.00 4.10 16.78
N ALA A 631 32.58 5.36 16.88
CA ALA A 631 31.36 5.81 16.21
C ALA A 631 31.54 5.67 14.70
N ILE A 632 30.52 5.18 14.01
CA ILE A 632 30.54 4.93 12.56
C ILE A 632 29.54 5.83 11.83
N PRO A 633 29.64 5.97 10.50
CA PRO A 633 28.63 6.66 9.71
C PRO A 633 27.22 6.11 9.97
N PRO A 634 26.20 6.99 10.03
CA PRO A 634 26.28 8.44 9.79
C PRO A 634 26.61 9.30 11.03
N PHE A 635 26.91 8.71 12.19
CA PHE A 635 27.16 9.43 13.44
C PHE A 635 28.57 10.02 13.55
N ALA A 636 29.52 9.49 12.77
CA ALA A 636 30.87 10.00 12.61
C ALA A 636 31.38 9.69 11.18
N GLY A 637 32.57 10.17 10.83
CA GLY A 637 33.23 9.82 9.55
C GLY A 637 33.70 8.37 9.49
N GLU A 638 33.90 7.83 8.28
CA GLU A 638 34.27 6.42 8.03
C GLU A 638 35.54 5.98 8.80
N ASP A 639 36.58 6.81 8.82
CA ASP A 639 37.86 6.49 9.47
C ASP A 639 37.99 7.16 10.84
N ASN A 640 36.93 7.18 11.65
CA ASN A 640 36.95 7.79 12.98
C ASN A 640 38.00 7.12 13.89
N PRO A 641 39.08 7.81 14.29
CA PRO A 641 40.14 7.20 15.10
C PRO A 641 39.80 7.19 16.60
N VAL A 642 38.69 7.82 16.99
CA VAL A 642 38.34 8.03 18.40
C VAL A 642 37.75 6.75 18.98
N VAL A 643 38.55 6.09 19.82
CA VAL A 643 38.07 5.01 20.69
C VAL A 643 37.33 5.62 21.86
N MET A 644 36.09 5.18 22.08
CA MET A 644 35.25 5.66 23.15
C MET A 644 35.03 4.57 24.20
N ALA A 645 35.23 4.94 25.47
CA ALA A 645 34.91 4.10 26.63
C ALA A 645 33.63 4.55 27.33
N VAL A 646 33.33 5.85 27.28
CA VAL A 646 32.11 6.46 27.83
C VAL A 646 31.53 7.37 26.76
N TRP A 647 30.28 7.14 26.39
CA TRP A 647 29.53 8.01 25.49
C TRP A 647 28.80 9.08 26.29
N HIS A 648 29.10 10.35 25.98
CA HIS A 648 28.36 11.50 26.48
C HIS A 648 27.09 11.67 25.64
N GLY A 649 26.05 10.92 25.98
CA GLY A 649 24.82 10.83 25.23
C GLY A 649 23.96 12.09 25.35
N PRO A 650 23.69 12.84 24.26
CA PRO A 650 22.76 13.96 24.28
C PRO A 650 21.38 13.53 24.79
N ALA A 651 20.61 14.48 25.30
CA ALA A 651 19.19 14.28 25.56
C ALA A 651 18.49 13.89 24.25
N HIS A 652 17.67 12.83 24.26
CA HIS A 652 17.11 12.23 23.04
C HIS A 652 18.21 11.94 21.99
N GLY A 653 19.30 11.35 22.43
CA GLY A 653 20.44 10.99 21.59
C GLY A 653 20.42 9.51 21.23
N VAL A 654 20.84 9.19 20.00
CA VAL A 654 21.26 7.86 19.60
C VAL A 654 22.64 7.94 18.94
N CYS A 655 23.44 6.89 19.10
CA CYS A 655 24.69 6.74 18.37
C CYS A 655 24.95 5.25 18.09
N VAL A 656 25.65 4.96 17.00
CA VAL A 656 26.05 3.59 16.66
C VAL A 656 27.56 3.50 16.59
N PHE A 657 28.07 2.45 17.23
CA PHE A 657 29.47 2.11 17.33
C PHE A 657 29.77 0.79 16.64
N GLN A 658 30.99 0.64 16.17
CA GLN A 658 31.56 -0.63 15.75
C GLN A 658 32.78 -0.96 16.61
N LYS A 659 32.87 -2.23 17.01
CA LYS A 659 34.04 -2.79 17.68
C LYS A 659 35.11 -3.09 16.63
N SER A 660 36.34 -2.66 16.94
CA SER A 660 37.54 -2.86 16.12
C SER A 660 37.94 -4.34 16.02
#